data_AF-A0A2D5ZDQ0-F1
#
_entry.id   AF-A0A2D5ZDQ0-F1
#
_cell.length_a   1.000
_cell.length_b   1.000
_cell.length_c   1.000
_cell.angle_alpha   90.00
_cell.angle_beta   90.00
_cell.angle_gamma   90.00
#
_symmetry.space_group_name_H-M   'P 1'
#
loop_
_entity.id
_entity.type
_entity.pdbx_description
1 polymer ?
#
loop_
_entity_poly.entity_id
_entity_poly.type
_entity_poly.pdbx_seq_one_letter_code
_entity_poly.pdbx_strand_id
1 'polypeptide(L)'
;MRSRYNKGDDRSDGTDDSMCTSDEMRSWRRLLALIGVAAALPSTAGAGGNIALHRPYTWSRAPNYAPCQDDGDSKQLTDGQLTAADRGFWIQKPAVGWQRLWGPLSITIDLGSVRAIGAISFRSAGGGSAVAFPAFIHVWMSDDGTSYHFEGELIALSWQQGLPDSAGDPRAPRGWPAGVHRYLAEDLRLGGRFVKLIVWPAGSYLFCDEIEVFEGGFDARDAARAGPSLNGDFDEWVRRHRHHAIAQVRMIYDLQELGRHPEAGNFTDDIDRLRARVLSMPCIEALDMTRGLPYTPLHARIWALHGRMQRSGGHPAFQCWPAAPYRSLHPFDVAPDTPSSPVVHLLGNEARPVAVNVSSNGTETVRATVSLRWTGRPWPQDAIELATVRFTETQERAIWSGALVDVAPARPDRWEIELQGGITTQLWLTLHSRDLPRGRYDGTFVMDVGEVGSPLEFPLAIHVHAGRAPAMPSLDAYTWDYLHVPGRRLITDRNRSEALALLRRYGVRSYWIDLWHLPFGTDMATDGSYARLANLDRFDAQLDFIGPARRYYLYVSLGKARKEFRGREPFTGGHVPGTPQFDNAARSYFRLLSDHLDARGLDKTRFVFCVLDEPTGKGPGERLAAQFMRIGKDTEPAFLFFENPVARSADDLYRPLLEASDVLCPKFTTGDDAAYATYLRTLVRPGVTELHGYDCTDGGWWRSPTGYFRRMAWKAWQFDMRGVGVWSSMAANVPGNWDDFRGGPAWEMLLATPERVTPTKLLAAWRDGIADYEYFRILRDLVRRGEAAKLREGRLEAARDLLEDLAPAAIRRTSPRERNVGHDSFDQARLRLLIAIDGLTDAIGR
;
A
#
# COMPACT_ATOMS: atom_id res chain seq x y z
N MET A 1 28.14 28.34 -2.16
CA MET A 1 28.38 29.81 -2.24
C MET A 1 27.18 30.55 -1.64
N ARG A 2 27.39 31.70 -0.98
CA ARG A 2 26.33 32.52 -0.35
C ARG A 2 25.95 33.70 -1.27
N SER A 3 24.66 34.04 -1.37
CA SER A 3 24.12 35.42 -1.56
C SER A 3 22.57 35.36 -1.57
N ARG A 4 21.89 35.77 -0.49
CA ARG A 4 21.20 37.08 -0.34
C ARG A 4 20.17 37.42 -1.45
N TYR A 5 18.89 37.42 -1.07
CA TYR A 5 17.84 38.26 -1.67
C TYR A 5 17.45 39.35 -0.67
N ASN A 6 17.14 40.55 -1.16
CA ASN A 6 16.75 41.71 -0.36
C ASN A 6 15.50 42.40 -0.95
N LYS A 7 14.84 43.24 -0.15
CA LYS A 7 13.47 43.77 -0.34
C LYS A 7 13.27 44.84 -1.44
N GLY A 8 11.99 45.02 -1.80
CA GLY A 8 11.33 46.22 -2.40
C GLY A 8 10.00 45.78 -3.05
N ASP A 9 8.82 46.08 -2.50
CA ASP A 9 8.03 47.35 -2.59
C ASP A 9 7.44 47.58 -4.01
N ASP A 10 6.18 47.96 -4.25
CA ASP A 10 5.05 48.38 -3.38
C ASP A 10 3.70 48.40 -4.20
N ARG A 11 2.55 48.60 -3.53
CA ARG A 11 1.18 48.97 -4.02
C ARG A 11 0.25 47.90 -4.65
N SER A 12 -1.09 48.00 -4.55
CA SER A 12 -2.02 48.58 -3.55
C SER A 12 -3.47 48.12 -3.86
N ASP A 13 -4.45 48.55 -3.03
CA ASP A 13 -5.92 48.42 -3.17
C ASP A 13 -6.46 47.02 -2.81
N GLY A 14 -7.35 46.79 -1.82
CA GLY A 14 -8.42 47.60 -1.21
C GLY A 14 -9.78 46.97 -1.61
N THR A 15 -10.77 46.65 -0.78
CA THR A 15 -11.11 46.90 0.64
C THR A 15 -11.81 45.63 1.20
N ASP A 16 -12.13 45.43 2.48
CA ASP A 16 -12.04 46.25 3.70
C ASP A 16 -11.92 45.31 4.93
N ASP A 17 -11.58 45.82 6.14
CA ASP A 17 -11.60 45.02 7.38
C ASP A 17 -11.76 45.91 8.63
N SER A 18 -12.69 45.57 9.54
CA SER A 18 -13.09 46.48 10.62
C SER A 18 -12.17 46.43 11.85
N MET A 19 -11.79 47.63 12.32
CA MET A 19 -10.77 47.86 13.35
C MET A 19 -11.07 47.20 14.71
N CYS A 20 -10.05 46.58 15.29
CA CYS A 20 -9.81 46.63 16.73
C CYS A 20 -8.45 47.31 16.99
N THR A 21 -8.36 48.16 18.02
CA THR A 21 -7.34 49.22 18.10
C THR A 21 -6.06 48.83 18.85
N SER A 22 -4.98 49.54 18.56
CA SER A 22 -3.58 49.14 18.82
C SER A 22 -3.06 49.33 20.26
N ASP A 23 -3.94 49.61 21.23
CA ASP A 23 -3.55 49.80 22.64
C ASP A 23 -3.76 48.55 23.52
N GLU A 24 -4.64 47.60 23.15
CA GLU A 24 -4.75 46.32 23.88
C GLU A 24 -3.50 45.44 23.70
N MET A 25 -2.73 45.61 22.62
CA MET A 25 -1.53 44.81 22.35
C MET A 25 -0.30 45.17 23.21
N ARG A 26 -0.32 46.24 24.00
CA ARG A 26 0.82 46.66 24.84
C ARG A 26 0.75 46.15 26.29
N SER A 27 -0.42 45.77 26.80
CA SER A 27 -0.58 45.20 28.15
C SER A 27 -0.13 43.74 28.22
N TRP A 28 -0.44 42.92 27.21
CA TRP A 28 -0.10 41.49 27.18
C TRP A 28 1.39 41.17 27.13
N ARG A 29 2.22 42.09 26.59
CA ARG A 29 3.68 41.89 26.47
C ARG A 29 4.48 42.11 27.76
N ARG A 30 3.84 42.50 28.87
CA ARG A 30 4.51 42.64 30.18
C ARG A 30 4.03 41.65 31.26
N LEU A 31 2.93 40.93 31.02
CA LEU A 31 2.49 39.85 31.91
C LEU A 31 3.21 38.50 31.63
N LEU A 32 3.81 38.35 30.45
CA LEU A 32 4.54 37.14 30.02
C LEU A 32 6.02 37.11 30.42
N ALA A 33 6.48 38.03 31.29
CA ALA A 33 7.88 38.12 31.70
C ALA A 33 8.14 37.72 33.17
N LEU A 34 7.11 37.24 33.89
CA LEU A 34 7.19 36.94 35.33
C LEU A 34 6.33 35.75 35.78
N ILE A 35 6.00 34.83 34.87
CA ILE A 35 5.68 33.45 35.20
C ILE A 35 6.94 32.66 34.86
N GLY A 36 7.67 32.21 35.88
CA GLY A 36 8.91 31.48 35.71
C GLY A 36 8.71 30.21 34.90
N VAL A 37 9.72 29.85 34.10
CA VAL A 37 9.78 28.56 33.39
C VAL A 37 9.95 27.45 34.43
N ALA A 38 8.83 27.02 34.99
CA ALA A 38 8.69 25.67 35.51
C ALA A 38 8.64 24.75 34.28
N ALA A 39 9.81 24.31 33.83
CA ALA A 39 9.89 23.12 32.99
C ALA A 39 9.15 22.01 33.76
N ALA A 40 8.12 21.45 33.14
CA ALA A 40 7.41 20.30 33.68
C ALA A 40 8.36 19.10 33.63
N LEU A 41 9.16 18.94 34.68
CA LEU A 41 9.81 17.68 35.00
C LEU A 41 8.70 16.62 35.09
N PRO A 42 8.78 15.50 34.35
CA PRO A 42 7.92 14.37 34.60
C PRO A 42 8.08 13.96 36.05
N SER A 43 6.99 13.91 36.81
CA SER A 43 7.03 13.50 38.20
C SER A 43 7.30 12.00 38.27
N THR A 44 8.56 11.61 38.44
CA THR A 44 8.98 10.24 38.78
C THR A 44 8.54 9.91 40.21
N ALA A 45 7.23 9.78 40.42
CA ALA A 45 6.60 9.62 41.72
C ALA A 45 6.75 8.20 42.28
N GLY A 46 8.01 7.75 42.43
CA GLY A 46 8.36 6.43 42.97
C GLY A 46 9.76 5.94 42.57
N ALA A 47 10.34 6.47 41.48
CA ALA A 47 11.66 6.06 40.99
C ALA A 47 12.75 7.09 41.32
N GLY A 48 13.95 6.58 41.63
CA GLY A 48 15.17 7.38 41.83
C GLY A 48 15.77 7.88 40.52
N GLY A 49 16.99 8.43 40.57
CA GLY A 49 17.64 9.02 39.39
C GLY A 49 17.90 8.03 38.24
N ASN A 50 18.13 8.55 37.03
CA ASN A 50 18.53 7.75 35.86
C ASN A 50 19.92 7.12 36.11
N ILE A 51 19.94 5.82 36.41
CA ILE A 51 21.14 5.02 36.68
C ILE A 51 21.83 4.50 35.41
N ALA A 52 21.18 4.63 34.24
CA ALA A 52 21.81 4.43 32.93
C ALA A 52 22.63 5.65 32.48
N LEU A 53 22.49 6.83 33.11
CA LEU A 53 23.20 8.04 32.70
C LEU A 53 24.72 7.82 32.62
N HIS A 54 25.27 8.09 31.44
CA HIS A 54 26.67 7.87 31.03
C HIS A 54 27.18 6.43 31.19
N ARG A 55 26.30 5.42 31.22
CA ARG A 55 26.69 4.01 31.26
C ARG A 55 27.08 3.50 29.87
N PRO A 56 28.11 2.63 29.77
CA PRO A 56 28.46 2.03 28.50
C PRO A 56 27.35 1.09 28.02
N TYR A 57 27.14 1.07 26.71
CA TYR A 57 26.23 0.14 26.06
C TYR A 57 26.83 -0.46 24.79
N THR A 58 26.25 -1.56 24.34
CA THR A 58 26.60 -2.25 23.10
C THR A 58 25.36 -2.50 22.26
N TRP A 59 25.56 -2.71 20.96
CA TRP A 59 24.50 -3.02 20.00
C TRP A 59 24.85 -4.26 19.17
N SER A 60 23.84 -5.00 18.69
CA SER A 60 24.09 -6.11 17.75
C SER A 60 24.48 -5.65 16.34
N ARG A 61 24.15 -4.40 15.97
CA ARG A 61 24.47 -3.79 14.67
C ARG A 61 24.80 -2.32 14.84
N ALA A 62 25.92 -1.89 14.26
CA ALA A 62 26.33 -0.48 14.32
C ALA A 62 25.33 0.44 13.61
N PRO A 63 25.15 1.68 14.11
CA PRO A 63 24.43 2.74 13.40
C PRO A 63 25.01 2.94 12.00
N ASN A 64 24.14 3.28 11.04
CA ASN A 64 24.51 3.37 9.63
C ASN A 64 23.70 4.40 8.84
N TYR A 65 22.90 5.25 9.51
CA TYR A 65 22.15 6.32 8.86
C TYR A 65 22.98 7.61 8.78
N ALA A 66 23.68 7.78 7.65
CA ALA A 66 24.68 8.84 7.44
C ALA A 66 24.26 10.29 7.81
N PRO A 67 22.99 10.73 7.68
CA PRO A 67 22.58 12.06 8.14
C PRO A 67 22.85 12.32 9.63
N CYS A 68 22.44 11.41 10.53
CA CYS A 68 22.62 11.59 11.97
C CYS A 68 23.93 10.98 12.50
N GLN A 69 24.39 9.85 11.96
CA GLN A 69 25.61 9.13 12.38
C GLN A 69 26.83 10.04 12.66
N ASP A 70 27.47 9.86 13.82
CA ASP A 70 28.76 10.49 14.20
C ASP A 70 29.51 9.69 15.29
N ASP A 71 30.69 10.16 15.70
CA ASP A 71 31.54 9.47 16.70
C ASP A 71 30.89 9.38 18.11
N GLY A 72 29.86 10.19 18.36
CA GLY A 72 29.06 10.23 19.58
C GLY A 72 27.99 9.13 19.68
N ASP A 73 27.68 8.44 18.58
CA ASP A 73 26.71 7.33 18.50
C ASP A 73 26.89 6.28 19.61
N SER A 74 28.14 6.12 20.11
CA SER A 74 28.55 5.19 21.18
C SER A 74 28.26 5.63 22.62
N LYS A 75 27.69 6.83 22.81
CA LYS A 75 27.38 7.42 24.13
C LYS A 75 25.99 8.04 24.20
N GLN A 76 25.50 8.59 23.09
CA GLN A 76 24.27 9.38 23.00
C GLN A 76 23.04 8.72 23.63
N LEU A 77 22.82 7.41 23.45
CA LEU A 77 21.62 6.71 23.98
C LEU A 77 21.50 6.68 25.51
N THR A 78 22.46 7.27 26.23
CA THR A 78 22.49 7.31 27.69
C THR A 78 23.09 8.61 28.21
N ASP A 79 23.19 9.66 27.37
CA ASP A 79 23.87 10.90 27.77
C ASP A 79 22.93 11.97 28.34
N GLY A 80 21.61 11.72 28.33
CA GLY A 80 20.58 12.61 28.84
C GLY A 80 20.21 13.75 27.90
N GLN A 81 20.75 13.80 26.68
CA GLN A 81 20.45 14.84 25.69
C GLN A 81 19.31 14.42 24.77
N LEU A 82 18.24 15.21 24.75
CA LEU A 82 17.08 14.95 23.90
C LEU A 82 17.18 15.67 22.56
N THR A 83 16.97 14.94 21.47
CA THR A 83 16.83 15.50 20.13
C THR A 83 15.57 16.36 20.03
N ALA A 84 15.72 17.54 19.42
CA ALA A 84 14.63 18.49 19.24
C ALA A 84 13.61 17.98 18.21
N ALA A 85 12.34 17.92 18.59
CA ALA A 85 11.27 17.35 17.77
C ALA A 85 10.91 18.20 16.53
N ASP A 86 11.21 19.51 16.56
CA ASP A 86 10.82 20.49 15.53
C ASP A 86 11.70 20.47 14.26
N ARG A 87 12.88 19.82 14.30
CA ARG A 87 13.94 19.95 13.28
C ARG A 87 14.23 18.68 12.49
N GLY A 88 13.33 17.70 12.54
CA GLY A 88 13.51 16.39 11.90
C GLY A 88 14.48 15.53 12.71
N PHE A 89 13.94 14.65 13.53
CA PHE A 89 14.70 13.85 14.51
C PHE A 89 15.89 13.11 13.88
N TRP A 90 15.64 12.37 12.80
CA TRP A 90 16.62 11.51 12.13
C TRP A 90 17.72 12.22 11.33
N ILE A 91 17.73 13.56 11.23
CA ILE A 91 18.83 14.31 10.59
C ILE A 91 19.69 15.08 11.60
N GLN A 92 19.41 14.96 12.89
CA GLN A 92 20.12 15.66 13.96
C GLN A 92 21.14 14.73 14.62
N LYS A 93 22.28 15.29 15.02
CA LYS A 93 23.41 14.55 15.59
C LYS A 93 23.13 13.84 16.93
N PRO A 94 22.31 14.37 17.85
CA PRO A 94 21.96 13.65 19.09
C PRO A 94 21.01 12.45 18.90
N ALA A 95 20.71 12.02 17.66
CA ALA A 95 19.87 10.85 17.40
C ALA A 95 20.67 9.75 16.70
N VAL A 96 20.69 8.55 17.30
CA VAL A 96 21.34 7.37 16.73
C VAL A 96 20.39 6.69 15.74
N GLY A 97 20.88 6.35 14.55
CA GLY A 97 20.04 5.94 13.42
C GLY A 97 20.50 4.71 12.64
N TRP A 98 19.54 3.84 12.36
CA TRP A 98 19.71 2.63 11.54
C TRP A 98 18.81 2.67 10.30
N GLN A 99 19.34 2.15 9.20
CA GLN A 99 18.65 1.95 7.92
C GLN A 99 18.93 0.56 7.34
N ARG A 100 18.00 0.07 6.51
CA ARG A 100 17.99 -1.31 5.96
C ARG A 100 17.95 -2.38 7.07
N LEU A 101 17.25 -2.08 8.16
CA LEU A 101 17.16 -2.92 9.34
C LEU A 101 15.99 -3.93 9.19
N TRP A 102 16.26 -5.09 8.61
CA TRP A 102 15.23 -6.11 8.29
C TRP A 102 15.04 -7.18 9.39
N GLY A 103 15.09 -6.78 10.66
CA GLY A 103 15.02 -7.68 11.80
C GLY A 103 15.50 -7.01 13.09
N PRO A 104 15.58 -7.75 14.20
CA PRO A 104 15.75 -7.16 15.51
C PRO A 104 17.11 -6.47 15.66
N LEU A 105 17.13 -5.40 16.46
CA LEU A 105 18.33 -4.76 17.00
C LEU A 105 18.33 -5.00 18.50
N SER A 106 19.40 -5.54 19.07
CA SER A 106 19.58 -5.57 20.52
C SER A 106 20.51 -4.45 20.96
N ILE A 107 20.14 -3.76 22.04
CA ILE A 107 20.94 -2.75 22.73
C ILE A 107 21.08 -3.22 24.18
N THR A 108 22.30 -3.22 24.72
CA THR A 108 22.59 -3.74 26.08
C THR A 108 23.39 -2.71 26.87
N ILE A 109 22.82 -2.19 27.95
CA ILE A 109 23.43 -1.23 28.87
C ILE A 109 24.02 -1.99 30.06
N ASP A 110 25.25 -1.66 30.46
CA ASP A 110 25.88 -2.17 31.70
C ASP A 110 25.81 -1.10 32.81
N LEU A 111 24.95 -1.33 33.81
CA LEU A 111 24.79 -0.45 34.97
C LEU A 111 25.99 -0.50 35.95
N GLY A 112 26.97 -1.36 35.71
CA GLY A 112 28.20 -1.55 36.48
C GLY A 112 28.06 -2.46 37.70
N SER A 113 26.86 -2.53 38.30
CA SER A 113 26.51 -3.46 39.37
C SER A 113 25.05 -3.88 39.24
N VAL A 114 24.64 -4.92 39.97
CA VAL A 114 23.21 -5.25 40.10
C VAL A 114 22.50 -4.09 40.82
N ARG A 115 21.36 -3.65 40.28
CA ARG A 115 20.54 -2.53 40.81
C ARG A 115 19.06 -2.90 40.80
N ALA A 116 18.29 -2.27 41.67
CA ALA A 116 16.83 -2.27 41.61
C ALA A 116 16.38 -1.29 40.53
N ILE A 117 15.42 -1.70 39.70
CA ILE A 117 14.96 -0.94 38.52
C ILE A 117 13.46 -0.67 38.67
N GLY A 118 13.12 0.61 38.85
CA GLY A 118 11.75 1.09 39.08
C GLY A 118 11.04 1.62 37.83
N ALA A 119 11.81 2.09 36.83
CA ALA A 119 11.26 2.47 35.53
C ALA A 119 12.29 2.31 34.41
N ILE A 120 11.81 2.13 33.17
CA ILE A 120 12.64 2.01 31.96
C ILE A 120 12.00 2.86 30.86
N SER A 121 12.82 3.59 30.10
CA SER A 121 12.37 4.39 28.97
C SER A 121 13.15 4.16 27.69
N PHE A 122 12.45 4.27 26.55
CA PHE A 122 13.02 4.29 25.21
C PHE A 122 12.37 5.43 24.42
N ARG A 123 13.16 6.43 24.01
CA ARG A 123 12.67 7.57 23.20
C ARG A 123 12.97 7.34 21.72
N SER A 124 11.96 7.52 20.87
CA SER A 124 12.02 7.17 19.44
C SER A 124 11.18 8.13 18.60
N ALA A 125 11.44 8.17 17.29
CA ALA A 125 10.67 8.96 16.33
C ALA A 125 10.06 8.12 15.22
N GLY A 126 8.94 8.59 14.67
CA GLY A 126 8.19 7.90 13.63
C GLY A 126 7.03 8.75 13.08
N GLY A 127 6.19 8.15 12.23
CA GLY A 127 4.97 8.77 11.71
C GLY A 127 5.13 9.59 10.42
N GLY A 128 6.33 9.64 9.81
CA GLY A 128 6.56 10.45 8.62
C GLY A 128 7.79 10.02 7.82
N SER A 129 7.88 10.44 6.55
CA SER A 129 9.02 10.18 5.66
C SER A 129 9.47 8.71 5.53
N ALA A 130 8.51 7.78 5.58
CA ALA A 130 8.75 6.33 5.62
C ALA A 130 9.54 5.83 6.85
N VAL A 131 9.56 6.63 7.93
CA VAL A 131 10.03 6.26 9.26
C VAL A 131 8.82 6.00 10.15
N ALA A 132 8.82 4.86 10.84
CA ALA A 132 7.77 4.43 11.74
C ALA A 132 8.34 4.17 13.14
N PHE A 133 7.45 4.19 14.13
CA PHE A 133 7.79 3.83 15.50
C PHE A 133 8.10 2.32 15.61
N PRO A 134 8.85 1.87 16.63
CA PRO A 134 9.11 0.44 16.86
C PRO A 134 7.83 -0.40 16.86
N ALA A 135 7.88 -1.57 16.23
CA ALA A 135 6.74 -2.49 16.25
C ALA A 135 6.53 -3.08 17.65
N PHE A 136 7.62 -3.47 18.32
CA PHE A 136 7.66 -3.90 19.72
C PHE A 136 9.10 -3.83 20.26
N ILE A 137 9.25 -3.78 21.58
CA ILE A 137 10.51 -3.67 22.32
C ILE A 137 10.48 -4.67 23.48
N HIS A 138 11.25 -5.76 23.41
CA HIS A 138 11.38 -6.71 24.52
C HIS A 138 12.41 -6.22 25.55
N VAL A 139 12.06 -6.28 26.83
CA VAL A 139 12.93 -5.95 27.97
C VAL A 139 13.50 -7.24 28.57
N TRP A 140 14.81 -7.24 28.82
CA TRP A 140 15.54 -8.36 29.43
C TRP A 140 16.53 -7.88 30.49
N MET A 141 16.65 -8.66 31.57
CA MET A 141 17.55 -8.38 32.69
C MET A 141 18.56 -9.52 32.92
N SER A 142 19.78 -9.18 33.33
CA SER A 142 20.82 -10.15 33.71
C SER A 142 21.76 -9.59 34.77
N ASP A 143 22.29 -10.43 35.66
CA ASP A 143 23.34 -10.06 36.62
C ASP A 143 24.75 -10.22 36.03
N ASP A 144 24.93 -11.22 35.17
CA ASP A 144 26.22 -11.74 34.70
C ASP A 144 26.54 -11.35 33.24
N GLY A 145 25.54 -10.88 32.48
CA GLY A 145 25.66 -10.49 31.09
C GLY A 145 25.54 -11.66 30.11
N THR A 146 25.27 -12.87 30.59
CA THR A 146 25.14 -14.12 29.82
C THR A 146 23.78 -14.78 29.98
N SER A 147 23.23 -14.79 31.19
CA SER A 147 21.97 -15.41 31.57
C SER A 147 20.92 -14.31 31.71
N TYR A 148 20.03 -14.17 30.73
CA TYR A 148 19.00 -13.12 30.73
C TYR A 148 17.62 -13.69 31.07
N HIS A 149 16.78 -12.89 31.72
CA HIS A 149 15.36 -13.16 31.95
C HIS A 149 14.51 -12.17 31.17
N PHE A 150 13.42 -12.64 30.55
CA PHE A 150 12.46 -11.77 29.87
C PHE A 150 11.54 -11.11 30.89
N GLU A 151 11.46 -9.78 30.89
CA GLU A 151 10.67 -9.03 31.88
C GLU A 151 9.44 -8.33 31.28
N GLY A 152 9.25 -8.40 29.96
CA GLY A 152 8.04 -7.94 29.29
C GLY A 152 8.27 -7.18 27.98
N GLU A 153 7.18 -6.63 27.44
CA GLU A 153 7.16 -5.82 26.23
C GLU A 153 6.92 -4.35 26.62
N LEU A 154 7.86 -3.47 26.29
CA LEU A 154 7.91 -2.11 26.82
C LEU A 154 6.74 -1.24 26.33
N ILE A 155 6.26 -1.43 25.10
CA ILE A 155 5.16 -0.65 24.52
C ILE A 155 3.85 -0.97 25.27
N ALA A 156 3.61 -2.24 25.58
CA ALA A 156 2.48 -2.71 26.36
C ALA A 156 2.53 -2.22 27.82
N LEU A 157 3.73 -2.18 28.40
CA LEU A 157 3.96 -1.67 29.75
C LEU A 157 3.81 -0.14 29.83
N SER A 158 4.21 0.62 28.81
CA SER A 158 4.22 2.09 28.80
C SER A 158 2.86 2.79 28.64
N TRP A 159 1.77 2.05 28.84
CA TRP A 159 0.37 2.52 28.73
C TRP A 159 0.08 3.89 29.36
N GLN A 160 0.67 4.20 30.53
CA GLN A 160 0.38 5.42 31.29
C GLN A 160 0.78 6.72 30.56
N GLN A 161 1.77 6.67 29.66
CA GLN A 161 2.15 7.81 28.81
C GLN A 161 1.27 7.95 27.56
N GLY A 162 0.36 7.00 27.35
CA GLY A 162 -0.30 6.77 26.07
C GLY A 162 0.67 6.24 25.01
N LEU A 163 0.10 5.74 23.92
CA LEU A 163 0.79 5.27 22.72
C LEU A 163 0.71 6.30 21.59
N PRO A 164 1.73 6.38 20.72
CA PRO A 164 1.71 7.26 19.56
C PRO A 164 0.70 6.75 18.52
N ASP A 165 -0.06 7.65 17.92
CA ASP A 165 -1.07 7.30 16.92
C ASP A 165 -0.44 6.59 15.71
N SER A 166 -1.11 5.55 15.21
CA SER A 166 -0.58 4.70 14.14
C SER A 166 -0.47 5.45 12.81
N ALA A 167 0.68 5.32 12.14
CA ALA A 167 0.94 6.04 10.90
C ALA A 167 0.06 5.50 9.76
N GLY A 168 -0.89 6.30 9.28
CA GLY A 168 -1.85 5.89 8.26
C GLY A 168 -3.23 5.45 8.79
N ASP A 169 -3.55 5.76 10.05
CA ASP A 169 -4.94 5.76 10.52
C ASP A 169 -5.80 6.67 9.60
N PRO A 170 -6.93 6.18 9.05
CA PRO A 170 -7.82 6.99 8.21
C PRO A 170 -8.45 8.22 8.89
N ARG A 171 -8.34 8.34 10.21
CA ARG A 171 -8.81 9.45 11.05
C ARG A 171 -7.70 10.46 11.39
N ALA A 172 -6.43 10.12 11.17
CA ALA A 172 -5.31 11.00 11.51
C ALA A 172 -5.34 12.32 10.69
N PRO A 173 -5.02 13.48 11.29
CA PRO A 173 -4.96 14.75 10.58
C PRO A 173 -3.94 14.73 9.42
N ARG A 174 -4.24 15.49 8.36
CA ARG A 174 -3.44 15.55 7.13
C ARG A 174 -1.99 15.95 7.41
N GLY A 175 -1.07 15.29 6.70
CA GLY A 175 0.35 15.68 6.70
C GLY A 175 1.04 15.61 8.06
N TRP A 176 0.60 14.71 8.96
CA TRP A 176 1.19 14.54 10.29
C TRP A 176 2.72 14.48 10.22
N PRO A 177 3.44 15.37 10.91
CA PRO A 177 4.90 15.41 10.84
C PRO A 177 5.52 14.25 11.62
N ALA A 178 6.85 14.13 11.50
CA ALA A 178 7.66 13.28 12.37
C ALA A 178 7.30 13.53 13.84
N GLY A 179 6.67 12.55 14.49
CA GLY A 179 6.42 12.56 15.93
C GLY A 179 7.62 12.00 16.68
N VAL A 180 7.81 12.45 17.91
CA VAL A 180 8.71 11.82 18.88
C VAL A 180 7.87 11.28 20.03
N HIS A 181 8.11 10.04 20.41
CA HIS A 181 7.40 9.36 21.49
C HIS A 181 8.39 8.76 22.49
N ARG A 182 8.02 8.80 23.76
CA ARG A 182 8.79 8.24 24.87
C ARG A 182 7.98 7.10 25.48
N TYR A 183 8.35 5.87 25.13
CA TYR A 183 7.85 4.70 25.84
C TYR A 183 8.50 4.73 27.23
N LEU A 184 7.72 4.91 28.29
CA LEU A 184 8.18 4.87 29.68
C LEU A 184 7.25 3.91 30.45
N ALA A 185 7.83 2.85 30.99
CA ALA A 185 7.16 1.95 31.90
C ALA A 185 7.63 2.24 33.32
N GLU A 186 6.69 2.56 34.20
CA GLU A 186 6.89 2.91 35.61
C GLU A 186 6.38 1.77 36.52
N ASP A 187 6.47 1.95 37.84
CA ASP A 187 6.03 0.96 38.86
C ASP A 187 6.66 -0.44 38.71
N LEU A 188 7.83 -0.53 38.09
CA LEU A 188 8.54 -1.79 37.85
C LEU A 188 9.20 -2.31 39.14
N ARG A 189 9.28 -3.65 39.25
CA ARG A 189 9.99 -4.35 40.35
C ARG A 189 11.07 -5.28 39.81
N LEU A 190 11.89 -4.77 38.90
CA LEU A 190 12.92 -5.52 38.19
C LEU A 190 14.31 -5.35 38.83
N GLY A 191 15.25 -6.24 38.51
CA GLY A 191 16.60 -6.16 39.06
C GLY A 191 17.62 -6.89 38.21
N GLY A 192 18.77 -6.25 38.03
CA GLY A 192 19.87 -6.77 37.22
C GLY A 192 21.01 -5.76 37.11
N ARG A 193 22.12 -6.19 36.52
CA ARG A 193 23.24 -5.33 36.11
C ARG A 193 23.14 -4.90 34.65
N PHE A 194 22.70 -5.81 33.79
CA PHE A 194 22.62 -5.60 32.35
C PHE A 194 21.15 -5.47 31.94
N VAL A 195 20.81 -4.32 31.34
CA VAL A 195 19.49 -4.08 30.75
C VAL A 195 19.63 -4.27 29.24
N LYS A 196 18.95 -5.27 28.68
CA LYS A 196 18.94 -5.53 27.23
C LYS A 196 17.55 -5.22 26.67
N LEU A 197 17.49 -4.30 25.72
CA LEU A 197 16.33 -4.02 24.91
C LEU A 197 16.50 -4.71 23.55
N ILE A 198 15.49 -5.44 23.08
CA ILE A 198 15.45 -5.96 21.72
C ILE A 198 14.31 -5.29 20.97
N VAL A 199 14.68 -4.42 20.05
CA VAL A 199 13.76 -3.58 19.28
C VAL A 199 13.50 -4.23 17.92
N TRP A 200 12.23 -4.45 17.60
CA TRP A 200 11.81 -4.81 16.24
C TRP A 200 11.37 -3.53 15.50
N PRO A 201 12.05 -3.12 14.41
CA PRO A 201 11.65 -1.94 13.66
C PRO A 201 10.32 -2.18 12.92
N ALA A 202 9.52 -1.13 12.78
CA ALA A 202 8.51 -1.07 11.73
C ALA A 202 9.17 -0.50 10.46
N GLY A 203 9.15 -1.25 9.37
CA GLY A 203 9.82 -0.88 8.13
C GLY A 203 11.34 -1.01 8.21
N SER A 204 12.05 -0.21 7.42
CA SER A 204 13.50 -0.36 7.20
C SER A 204 14.38 0.54 8.08
N TYR A 205 13.80 1.35 8.95
CA TYR A 205 14.49 2.38 9.73
C TYR A 205 14.20 2.25 11.22
N LEU A 206 15.12 2.71 12.05
CA LEU A 206 14.94 2.88 13.49
C LEU A 206 15.76 4.07 13.96
N PHE A 207 15.21 4.87 14.87
CA PHE A 207 15.90 6.01 15.48
C PHE A 207 15.61 6.06 16.98
N CYS A 208 16.65 6.33 17.76
CA CYS A 208 16.59 6.50 19.21
C CYS A 208 17.61 7.57 19.61
N ASP A 209 17.25 8.45 20.54
CA ASP A 209 18.16 9.45 21.09
C ASP A 209 18.52 9.17 22.56
N GLU A 210 17.58 8.70 23.38
CA GLU A 210 17.83 8.42 24.79
C GLU A 210 17.12 7.12 25.26
N ILE A 211 17.82 6.35 26.11
CA ILE A 211 17.35 5.17 26.83
C ILE A 211 17.65 5.37 28.32
N GLU A 212 16.59 5.47 29.12
CA GLU A 212 16.71 5.78 30.56
C GLU A 212 16.37 4.55 31.40
N VAL A 213 17.07 4.36 32.50
CA VAL A 213 16.76 3.32 33.50
C VAL A 213 16.79 3.99 34.85
N PHE A 214 15.68 3.95 35.60
CA PHE A 214 15.53 4.65 36.87
C PHE A 214 15.61 3.67 38.05
N GLU A 215 16.27 4.09 39.12
CA GLU A 215 16.44 3.27 40.33
C GLU A 215 15.11 2.96 41.02
N GLY A 216 14.91 1.70 41.42
CA GLY A 216 13.76 1.27 42.19
C GLY A 216 13.92 1.51 43.69
N GLY A 217 12.85 1.95 44.37
CA GLY A 217 12.81 2.11 45.83
C GLY A 217 12.72 0.79 46.63
N PHE A 218 13.46 -0.24 46.24
CA PHE A 218 13.47 -1.58 46.85
C PHE A 218 14.86 -2.23 46.78
N ASP A 219 15.09 -3.31 47.52
CA ASP A 219 16.35 -4.05 47.43
C ASP A 219 16.41 -4.85 46.12
N ALA A 220 17.53 -4.79 45.39
CA ALA A 220 17.67 -5.51 44.12
C ALA A 220 17.51 -7.04 44.25
N ARG A 221 17.66 -7.59 45.47
CA ARG A 221 17.41 -9.01 45.79
C ARG A 221 15.92 -9.37 45.87
N ASP A 222 15.06 -8.38 46.10
CA ASP A 222 13.60 -8.50 46.14
C ASP A 222 12.94 -8.27 44.76
N ALA A 223 13.76 -8.18 43.71
CA ALA A 223 13.29 -8.06 42.33
C ALA A 223 12.59 -9.36 41.86
N ALA A 224 11.49 -9.20 41.13
CA ALA A 224 10.86 -10.33 40.48
C ALA A 224 11.70 -10.79 39.27
N ARG A 225 11.78 -12.11 39.08
CA ARG A 225 12.24 -12.76 37.83
C ARG A 225 11.18 -13.78 37.42
N ALA A 226 10.19 -13.31 36.67
CA ALA A 226 9.00 -14.09 36.38
C ALA A 226 9.05 -14.78 35.00
N GLY A 227 9.77 -14.20 34.04
CA GLY A 227 9.80 -14.71 32.67
C GLY A 227 10.88 -15.77 32.39
N PRO A 228 10.80 -16.38 31.20
CA PRO A 228 11.75 -17.39 30.75
C PRO A 228 13.17 -16.85 30.71
N SER A 229 14.14 -17.71 31.04
CA SER A 229 15.55 -17.40 30.92
C SER A 229 16.11 -17.83 29.56
N LEU A 230 17.05 -17.06 29.02
CA LEU A 230 17.72 -17.31 27.74
C LEU A 230 19.21 -17.02 27.83
N ASN A 231 20.00 -17.99 27.38
CA ASN A 231 21.46 -17.90 27.22
C ASN A 231 21.78 -17.94 25.73
N GLY A 232 21.90 -16.78 25.07
CA GLY A 232 22.23 -16.72 23.64
C GLY A 232 21.08 -16.24 22.75
N ASP A 233 20.67 -17.03 21.76
CA ASP A 233 20.05 -16.58 20.50
C ASP A 233 18.73 -15.76 20.64
N PHE A 234 18.91 -14.46 20.86
CA PHE A 234 17.85 -13.46 20.95
C PHE A 234 17.13 -13.21 19.60
N ASP A 235 17.84 -13.34 18.47
CA ASP A 235 17.27 -13.15 17.14
C ASP A 235 16.27 -14.27 16.84
N GLU A 236 16.63 -15.52 17.16
CA GLU A 236 15.74 -16.68 17.04
C GLU A 236 14.57 -16.61 18.03
N TRP A 237 14.83 -16.25 19.29
CA TRP A 237 13.77 -16.05 20.29
C TRP A 237 12.72 -15.06 19.81
N VAL A 238 13.14 -13.87 19.36
CA VAL A 238 12.21 -12.83 18.90
C VAL A 238 11.47 -13.27 17.64
N ARG A 239 12.11 -13.98 16.70
CA ARG A 239 11.43 -14.50 15.52
C ARG A 239 10.32 -15.50 15.86
N ARG A 240 10.50 -16.33 16.90
CA ARG A 240 9.46 -17.22 17.45
C ARG A 240 8.35 -16.45 18.19
N HIS A 241 8.71 -15.46 19.01
CA HIS A 241 7.77 -14.78 19.90
C HIS A 241 7.11 -13.52 19.29
N ARG A 242 7.46 -13.11 18.07
CA ARG A 242 6.90 -11.90 17.44
C ARG A 242 5.37 -11.90 17.38
N HIS A 243 4.74 -13.05 17.17
CA HIS A 243 3.28 -13.16 17.07
C HIS A 243 2.59 -12.88 18.41
N HIS A 244 3.19 -13.28 19.54
CA HIS A 244 2.77 -12.84 20.87
C HIS A 244 2.87 -11.32 21.02
N ALA A 245 4.03 -10.72 20.71
CA ALA A 245 4.25 -9.27 20.86
C ALA A 245 3.34 -8.43 19.94
N ILE A 246 3.10 -8.87 18.70
CA ILE A 246 2.20 -8.23 17.74
C ILE A 246 0.78 -8.17 18.30
N ALA A 247 0.24 -9.31 18.77
CA ALA A 247 -1.08 -9.37 19.38
C ALA A 247 -1.16 -8.58 20.70
N GLN A 248 -0.11 -8.62 21.54
CA GLN A 248 -0.08 -7.91 22.82
C GLN A 248 -0.21 -6.41 22.60
N VAL A 249 0.71 -5.84 21.82
CA VAL A 249 0.74 -4.41 21.50
C VAL A 249 -0.56 -3.97 20.81
N ARG A 250 -1.08 -4.74 19.86
CA ARG A 250 -2.36 -4.43 19.20
C ARG A 250 -3.51 -4.33 20.21
N MET A 251 -3.63 -5.30 21.11
CA MET A 251 -4.67 -5.30 22.15
C MET A 251 -4.53 -4.12 23.13
N ILE A 252 -3.31 -3.66 23.42
CA ILE A 252 -3.07 -2.45 24.21
C ILE A 252 -3.47 -1.20 23.40
N TYR A 253 -3.12 -1.10 22.12
CA TYR A 253 -3.62 -0.03 21.23
C TYR A 253 -5.15 0.03 21.19
N ASP A 254 -5.83 -1.12 21.06
CA ASP A 254 -7.30 -1.18 21.04
C ASP A 254 -7.92 -0.78 22.39
N LEU A 255 -7.35 -1.22 23.51
CA LEU A 255 -7.78 -0.77 24.84
C LEU A 255 -7.61 0.75 25.02
N GLN A 256 -6.55 1.34 24.45
CA GLN A 256 -6.31 2.78 24.58
C GLN A 256 -7.32 3.59 23.76
N GLU A 257 -7.69 3.10 22.59
CA GLU A 257 -8.80 3.65 21.80
C GLU A 257 -10.13 3.55 22.55
N LEU A 258 -10.39 2.45 23.27
CA LEU A 258 -11.56 2.35 24.16
C LEU A 258 -11.51 3.36 25.30
N GLY A 259 -10.34 3.64 25.86
CA GLY A 259 -10.15 4.68 26.88
C GLY A 259 -10.40 6.11 26.38
N ARG A 260 -10.43 6.32 25.05
CA ARG A 260 -10.75 7.60 24.38
C ARG A 260 -12.23 7.72 24.00
N HIS A 261 -13.03 6.68 24.20
CA HIS A 261 -14.45 6.63 23.82
C HIS A 261 -15.32 7.44 24.81
N PRO A 262 -16.40 8.14 24.40
CA PRO A 262 -17.17 9.01 25.32
C PRO A 262 -17.73 8.28 26.54
N GLU A 263 -18.14 7.03 26.39
CA GLU A 263 -18.69 6.19 27.45
C GLU A 263 -17.60 5.52 28.33
N ALA A 264 -16.30 5.72 28.05
CA ALA A 264 -15.18 5.02 28.69
C ALA A 264 -15.20 5.08 30.23
N GLY A 265 -15.62 6.22 30.80
CA GLY A 265 -15.71 6.42 32.24
C GLY A 265 -16.65 5.44 32.97
N ASN A 266 -17.59 4.81 32.26
CA ASN A 266 -18.48 3.77 32.82
C ASN A 266 -17.82 2.38 32.86
N PHE A 267 -16.62 2.22 32.28
CA PHE A 267 -15.98 0.92 32.03
C PHE A 267 -14.49 0.88 32.41
N THR A 268 -13.96 1.85 33.15
CA THR A 268 -12.55 1.90 33.57
C THR A 268 -12.08 0.56 34.20
N ASP A 269 -12.85 0.01 35.14
CA ASP A 269 -12.58 -1.31 35.76
C ASP A 269 -12.54 -2.48 34.75
N ASP A 270 -13.29 -2.40 33.65
CA ASP A 270 -13.25 -3.41 32.59
C ASP A 270 -12.02 -3.24 31.69
N ILE A 271 -11.63 -2.00 31.38
CA ILE A 271 -10.40 -1.68 30.64
C ILE A 271 -9.19 -2.16 31.44
N ASP A 272 -9.09 -1.82 32.73
CA ASP A 272 -7.96 -2.21 33.58
C ASP A 272 -7.88 -3.73 33.79
N ARG A 273 -9.02 -4.41 33.99
CA ARG A 273 -9.05 -5.88 34.08
C ARG A 273 -8.66 -6.56 32.77
N LEU A 274 -9.01 -5.99 31.62
CA LEU A 274 -8.57 -6.50 30.32
C LEU A 274 -7.08 -6.22 30.08
N ARG A 275 -6.60 -5.02 30.39
CA ARG A 275 -5.17 -4.64 30.32
C ARG A 275 -4.31 -5.59 31.13
N ALA A 276 -4.65 -5.82 32.40
CA ALA A 276 -3.93 -6.76 33.27
C ALA A 276 -3.84 -8.17 32.64
N ARG A 277 -4.93 -8.66 32.04
CA ARG A 277 -4.99 -9.96 31.37
C ARG A 277 -4.22 -10.01 30.04
N VAL A 278 -4.05 -8.88 29.35
CA VAL A 278 -3.20 -8.77 28.15
C VAL A 278 -1.72 -8.78 28.53
N LEU A 279 -1.34 -8.10 29.62
CA LEU A 279 0.02 -8.14 30.16
C LEU A 279 0.41 -9.54 30.64
N SER A 280 -0.52 -10.27 31.27
CA SER A 280 -0.29 -11.64 31.79
C SER A 280 -0.73 -12.77 30.84
N MET A 281 -0.90 -12.52 29.54
CA MET A 281 -1.45 -13.52 28.62
C MET A 281 -0.42 -14.63 28.29
N PRO A 282 -0.86 -15.87 28.01
CA PRO A 282 0.06 -16.93 27.57
C PRO A 282 0.76 -16.59 26.24
N CYS A 283 1.91 -17.22 25.99
CA CYS A 283 2.62 -17.11 24.73
C CYS A 283 1.72 -17.52 23.55
N ILE A 284 1.82 -16.77 22.44
CA ILE A 284 1.17 -17.08 21.17
C ILE A 284 2.28 -17.44 20.19
N GLU A 285 2.47 -18.73 19.96
CA GLU A 285 3.52 -19.26 19.06
C GLU A 285 3.27 -18.89 17.59
N ALA A 286 2.00 -18.85 17.18
CA ALA A 286 1.58 -18.52 15.82
C ALA A 286 0.24 -17.79 15.80
N LEU A 287 0.14 -16.76 14.95
CA LEU A 287 -1.09 -16.10 14.56
C LEU A 287 -1.48 -16.44 13.12
N ASP A 288 -2.74 -16.81 12.92
CA ASP A 288 -3.36 -16.78 11.60
C ASP A 288 -3.78 -15.35 11.25
N MET A 289 -2.88 -14.63 10.58
CA MET A 289 -3.13 -13.26 10.11
C MET A 289 -4.20 -13.21 9.00
N THR A 290 -4.53 -14.34 8.35
CA THR A 290 -5.54 -14.38 7.27
C THR A 290 -6.97 -14.23 7.80
N ARG A 291 -7.19 -14.55 9.08
CA ARG A 291 -8.48 -14.38 9.77
C ARG A 291 -8.87 -12.91 9.98
N GLY A 292 -7.87 -12.04 10.04
CA GLY A 292 -8.00 -10.64 10.43
C GLY A 292 -8.34 -10.44 11.92
N LEU A 293 -8.69 -9.20 12.28
CA LEU A 293 -9.17 -8.88 13.63
C LEU A 293 -10.52 -9.57 13.91
N PRO A 294 -10.76 -10.11 15.13
CA PRO A 294 -9.85 -10.18 16.27
C PRO A 294 -8.95 -11.42 16.23
N TYR A 295 -7.69 -11.23 16.64
CA TYR A 295 -6.65 -12.26 16.56
C TYR A 295 -6.80 -13.42 17.55
N THR A 296 -7.35 -13.17 18.76
CA THR A 296 -7.44 -14.18 19.82
C THR A 296 -8.78 -14.10 20.57
N PRO A 297 -9.16 -15.12 21.35
CA PRO A 297 -10.33 -15.05 22.24
C PRO A 297 -10.22 -13.97 23.33
N LEU A 298 -9.01 -13.57 23.74
CA LEU A 298 -8.82 -12.42 24.64
C LEU A 298 -9.10 -11.11 23.89
N HIS A 299 -8.57 -10.98 22.67
CA HIS A 299 -8.80 -9.84 21.80
C HIS A 299 -10.31 -9.66 21.51
N ALA A 300 -11.03 -10.75 21.22
CA ALA A 300 -12.49 -10.70 21.03
C ALA A 300 -13.27 -10.15 22.25
N ARG A 301 -12.74 -10.29 23.48
CA ARG A 301 -13.36 -9.70 24.69
C ARG A 301 -13.15 -8.18 24.79
N ILE A 302 -12.08 -7.64 24.20
CA ILE A 302 -11.84 -6.19 24.10
C ILE A 302 -12.89 -5.58 23.15
N TRP A 303 -13.12 -6.21 22.00
CA TRP A 303 -14.22 -5.81 21.11
C TRP A 303 -15.59 -6.01 21.77
N ALA A 304 -15.84 -7.10 22.51
CA ALA A 304 -17.08 -7.24 23.26
C ALA A 304 -17.29 -6.12 24.31
N LEU A 305 -16.23 -5.51 24.85
CA LEU A 305 -16.34 -4.27 25.64
C LEU A 305 -16.73 -3.07 24.78
N HIS A 306 -16.15 -2.88 23.59
CA HIS A 306 -16.59 -1.86 22.62
C HIS A 306 -18.09 -1.95 22.33
N GLY A 307 -18.60 -3.17 22.07
CA GLY A 307 -20.03 -3.39 21.85
C GLY A 307 -20.89 -2.92 23.03
N ARG A 308 -20.49 -3.23 24.27
CA ARG A 308 -21.18 -2.74 25.48
C ARG A 308 -21.13 -1.22 25.64
N MET A 309 -20.00 -0.59 25.33
CA MET A 309 -19.87 0.88 25.32
C MET A 309 -20.85 1.52 24.34
N GLN A 310 -20.86 1.06 23.08
CA GLN A 310 -21.78 1.53 22.04
C GLN A 310 -23.25 1.34 22.44
N ARG A 311 -23.62 0.20 23.04
CA ARG A 311 -24.97 -0.02 23.59
C ARG A 311 -25.32 0.94 24.72
N SER A 312 -24.36 1.33 25.56
CA SER A 312 -24.58 2.31 26.63
C SER A 312 -24.70 3.75 26.12
N GLY A 313 -24.04 4.09 25.00
CA GLY A 313 -24.21 5.34 24.26
C GLY A 313 -25.51 5.43 23.45
N GLY A 314 -26.38 4.41 23.53
CA GLY A 314 -27.68 4.40 22.87
C GLY A 314 -27.70 3.79 21.47
N HIS A 315 -26.58 3.28 20.95
CA HIS A 315 -26.57 2.58 19.67
C HIS A 315 -27.35 1.24 19.78
N PRO A 316 -28.12 0.84 18.75
CA PRO A 316 -28.84 -0.43 18.73
C PRO A 316 -27.89 -1.62 18.53
N ALA A 317 -28.38 -2.84 18.72
CA ALA A 317 -27.59 -4.08 18.60
C ALA A 317 -26.86 -4.22 17.25
N PHE A 318 -27.54 -3.83 16.17
CA PHE A 318 -27.00 -3.86 14.82
C PHE A 318 -27.38 -2.58 14.09
N GLN A 319 -26.45 -2.06 13.29
CA GLN A 319 -26.69 -0.97 12.34
C GLN A 319 -26.07 -1.36 11.01
N CYS A 320 -26.73 -1.09 9.89
CA CYS A 320 -26.09 -1.11 8.59
C CYS A 320 -26.31 0.22 7.87
N TRP A 321 -25.30 0.67 7.13
CA TRP A 321 -25.41 1.85 6.28
C TRP A 321 -24.60 1.70 5.00
N PRO A 322 -25.09 2.25 3.88
CA PRO A 322 -24.34 2.34 2.63
C PRO A 322 -23.06 3.16 2.80
N ALA A 323 -21.98 2.72 2.16
CA ALA A 323 -20.66 3.34 2.25
C ALA A 323 -20.04 3.53 0.86
N ALA A 324 -19.18 4.55 0.73
CA ALA A 324 -18.32 4.68 -0.44
C ALA A 324 -17.28 3.53 -0.44
N PRO A 325 -17.22 2.66 -1.46
CA PRO A 325 -16.45 1.41 -1.38
C PRO A 325 -14.97 1.60 -1.05
N TYR A 326 -14.34 2.59 -1.66
CA TYR A 326 -12.92 2.87 -1.49
C TYR A 326 -12.57 3.67 -0.23
N ARG A 327 -13.57 4.15 0.53
CA ARG A 327 -13.32 4.76 1.84
C ARG A 327 -12.76 3.67 2.77
N SER A 328 -11.72 4.04 3.51
CA SER A 328 -11.15 3.18 4.55
C SER A 328 -12.09 3.20 5.76
N LEU A 329 -12.57 2.02 6.14
CA LEU A 329 -13.31 1.77 7.36
C LEU A 329 -12.34 1.53 8.52
N HIS A 330 -12.64 2.06 9.70
CA HIS A 330 -12.03 1.67 10.97
C HIS A 330 -12.99 0.75 11.78
N PRO A 331 -12.50 -0.23 12.58
CA PRO A 331 -13.37 -1.08 13.41
C PRO A 331 -14.28 -0.31 14.40
N PHE A 332 -13.86 0.89 14.83
CA PHE A 332 -14.59 1.80 15.71
C PHE A 332 -15.57 2.75 14.98
N ASP A 333 -15.64 2.73 13.63
CA ASP A 333 -16.53 3.64 12.90
C ASP A 333 -18.01 3.33 13.19
N VAL A 334 -18.78 4.37 13.51
CA VAL A 334 -20.24 4.29 13.75
C VAL A 334 -21.05 4.73 12.53
N ALA A 335 -22.35 4.44 12.53
CA ALA A 335 -23.26 4.90 11.50
C ALA A 335 -23.37 6.43 11.50
N PRO A 336 -23.42 7.10 10.33
CA PRO A 336 -23.71 8.52 10.24
C PRO A 336 -25.19 8.81 10.53
N ASP A 337 -25.51 9.98 11.08
CA ASP A 337 -26.87 10.40 11.45
C ASP A 337 -27.88 10.32 10.27
N THR A 338 -27.40 10.52 9.04
CA THR A 338 -28.22 10.44 7.82
C THR A 338 -27.52 9.56 6.79
N PRO A 339 -27.85 8.26 6.70
CA PRO A 339 -27.28 7.37 5.70
C PRO A 339 -27.82 7.67 4.30
N SER A 340 -26.93 7.76 3.30
CA SER A 340 -27.30 7.98 1.90
C SER A 340 -27.86 6.71 1.24
N SER A 341 -28.85 6.83 0.35
CA SER A 341 -29.25 5.71 -0.52
C SER A 341 -28.27 5.53 -1.69
N PRO A 342 -27.67 4.34 -1.90
CA PRO A 342 -26.68 4.10 -2.94
C PRO A 342 -27.34 4.03 -4.31
N VAL A 343 -26.77 4.77 -5.27
CA VAL A 343 -27.09 4.68 -6.69
C VAL A 343 -25.84 4.23 -7.45
N VAL A 344 -25.95 3.09 -8.13
CA VAL A 344 -24.86 2.50 -8.90
C VAL A 344 -25.04 2.82 -10.38
N HIS A 345 -24.00 3.35 -11.00
CA HIS A 345 -24.00 3.73 -12.41
C HIS A 345 -22.94 2.91 -13.14
N LEU A 346 -23.34 2.19 -14.19
CA LEU A 346 -22.48 1.36 -15.02
C LEU A 346 -22.99 1.24 -16.46
N LEU A 347 -22.10 0.89 -17.40
CA LEU A 347 -22.45 0.46 -18.76
C LEU A 347 -22.92 -1.00 -18.79
N GLY A 348 -23.36 -1.49 -19.95
CA GLY A 348 -23.38 -2.93 -20.22
C GLY A 348 -21.96 -3.53 -20.20
N ASN A 349 -21.83 -4.81 -19.86
CA ASN A 349 -20.57 -5.56 -19.73
C ASN A 349 -19.59 -5.05 -18.66
N GLU A 350 -20.08 -4.34 -17.65
CA GLU A 350 -19.27 -3.67 -16.66
C GLU A 350 -19.46 -4.28 -15.26
N ALA A 351 -18.42 -4.20 -14.43
CA ALA A 351 -18.48 -4.54 -13.02
C ALA A 351 -18.28 -3.25 -12.19
N ARG A 352 -19.13 -3.02 -11.17
CA ARG A 352 -18.94 -1.94 -10.19
C ARG A 352 -19.26 -2.37 -8.76
N PRO A 353 -18.55 -1.84 -7.76
CA PRO A 353 -18.76 -2.20 -6.36
C PRO A 353 -19.83 -1.35 -5.67
N VAL A 354 -20.51 -1.97 -4.71
CA VAL A 354 -21.29 -1.34 -3.64
C VAL A 354 -20.67 -1.76 -2.32
N ALA A 355 -20.63 -0.87 -1.34
CA ALA A 355 -20.20 -1.21 0.00
C ALA A 355 -21.29 -0.88 1.02
N VAL A 356 -21.36 -1.73 2.03
CA VAL A 356 -22.29 -1.63 3.16
C VAL A 356 -21.48 -1.82 4.42
N ASN A 357 -21.46 -0.83 5.28
CA ASN A 357 -20.88 -0.99 6.61
C ASN A 357 -21.95 -1.62 7.51
N VAL A 358 -21.51 -2.53 8.38
CA VAL A 358 -22.35 -3.22 9.37
C VAL A 358 -21.65 -3.14 10.72
N SER A 359 -22.25 -2.44 11.66
CA SER A 359 -21.83 -2.43 13.07
C SER A 359 -22.59 -3.51 13.83
N SER A 360 -21.85 -4.40 14.49
CA SER A 360 -22.39 -5.32 15.49
C SER A 360 -22.00 -4.80 16.87
N ASN A 361 -22.95 -4.19 17.59
CA ASN A 361 -22.77 -3.71 18.96
C ASN A 361 -23.11 -4.81 19.99
N GLY A 362 -23.11 -6.09 19.59
CA GLY A 362 -23.24 -7.23 20.48
C GLY A 362 -21.93 -7.62 21.16
N THR A 363 -22.00 -8.53 22.13
CA THR A 363 -20.83 -9.12 22.80
C THR A 363 -20.33 -10.41 22.17
N GLU A 364 -21.14 -11.03 21.30
CA GLU A 364 -20.89 -12.34 20.71
C GLU A 364 -20.80 -12.26 19.18
N THR A 365 -20.18 -13.25 18.56
CA THR A 365 -20.21 -13.41 17.10
C THR A 365 -21.56 -13.98 16.69
N VAL A 366 -22.28 -13.27 15.82
CA VAL A 366 -23.57 -13.74 15.29
C VAL A 366 -23.43 -14.12 13.82
N ARG A 367 -24.30 -15.03 13.36
CA ARG A 367 -24.50 -15.27 11.93
C ARG A 367 -25.61 -14.37 11.41
N ALA A 368 -25.34 -13.73 10.29
CA ALA A 368 -26.34 -12.95 9.56
C ALA A 368 -26.50 -13.51 8.14
N THR A 369 -27.72 -13.44 7.63
CA THR A 369 -28.04 -13.70 6.23
C THR A 369 -28.07 -12.38 5.46
N VAL A 370 -27.44 -12.34 4.28
CA VAL A 370 -27.55 -11.23 3.32
C VAL A 370 -28.32 -11.69 2.09
N SER A 371 -29.26 -10.86 1.61
CA SER A 371 -29.97 -11.06 0.34
C SER A 371 -30.33 -9.73 -0.32
N LEU A 372 -30.77 -9.80 -1.58
CA LEU A 372 -31.22 -8.65 -2.36
C LEU A 372 -32.62 -8.93 -2.92
N ARG A 373 -33.59 -8.09 -2.58
CA ARG A 373 -34.96 -8.14 -3.11
C ARG A 373 -35.09 -7.13 -4.26
N TRP A 374 -35.83 -7.46 -5.31
CA TRP A 374 -35.98 -6.61 -6.49
C TRP A 374 -37.43 -6.23 -6.74
N THR A 375 -37.67 -4.98 -7.14
CA THR A 375 -38.98 -4.47 -7.53
C THR A 375 -39.05 -4.33 -9.04
N GLY A 376 -40.05 -4.95 -9.67
CA GLY A 376 -40.18 -4.95 -11.13
C GLY A 376 -39.16 -5.86 -11.79
N ARG A 377 -38.05 -5.28 -12.30
CA ARG A 377 -37.04 -6.05 -13.04
C ARG A 377 -35.93 -6.55 -12.11
N PRO A 378 -35.70 -7.87 -11.99
CA PRO A 378 -34.63 -8.40 -11.15
C PRO A 378 -33.25 -8.19 -11.77
N TRP A 379 -32.25 -8.03 -10.90
CA TRP A 379 -30.85 -8.24 -11.27
C TRP A 379 -30.55 -9.75 -11.25
N PRO A 380 -29.79 -10.31 -12.22
CA PRO A 380 -29.41 -11.71 -12.21
C PRO A 380 -28.54 -11.99 -10.98
N GLN A 381 -28.99 -12.91 -10.15
CA GLN A 381 -28.41 -13.16 -8.84
C GLN A 381 -26.99 -13.74 -8.93
N ASP A 382 -26.71 -14.54 -9.97
CA ASP A 382 -25.38 -15.05 -10.30
C ASP A 382 -24.43 -13.98 -10.87
N ALA A 383 -24.93 -12.76 -11.12
CA ALA A 383 -24.17 -11.57 -11.52
C ALA A 383 -23.87 -10.63 -10.32
N ILE A 384 -23.92 -11.19 -9.10
CA ILE A 384 -23.59 -10.51 -7.85
C ILE A 384 -22.56 -11.35 -7.09
N GLU A 385 -21.43 -10.73 -6.74
CA GLU A 385 -20.39 -11.35 -5.92
C GLU A 385 -20.33 -10.64 -4.57
N LEU A 386 -20.45 -11.35 -3.45
CA LEU A 386 -20.28 -10.80 -2.10
C LEU A 386 -18.88 -11.13 -1.56
N ALA A 387 -18.24 -10.17 -0.90
CA ALA A 387 -17.05 -10.37 -0.09
C ALA A 387 -17.19 -9.70 1.28
N THR A 388 -16.54 -10.26 2.30
CA THR A 388 -16.28 -9.54 3.56
C THR A 388 -14.94 -8.80 3.44
N VAL A 389 -14.92 -7.52 3.85
CA VAL A 389 -13.70 -6.74 3.91
C VAL A 389 -12.97 -7.05 5.22
N ARG A 390 -11.89 -7.81 5.15
CA ARG A 390 -11.09 -8.16 6.34
C ARG A 390 -10.11 -7.05 6.71
N PHE A 391 -9.96 -6.86 8.02
CA PHE A 391 -8.94 -5.99 8.60
C PHE A 391 -7.60 -6.71 8.70
N THR A 392 -6.55 -6.05 8.23
CA THR A 392 -5.15 -6.46 8.38
C THR A 392 -4.39 -5.32 9.08
N GLU A 393 -3.35 -5.64 9.85
CA GLU A 393 -2.55 -4.63 10.54
C GLU A 393 -1.22 -4.46 9.80
N THR A 394 -0.81 -3.22 9.55
CA THR A 394 0.51 -2.90 8.98
C THR A 394 1.56 -2.82 10.10
N GLN A 395 2.84 -2.92 9.74
CA GLN A 395 3.94 -2.84 10.69
C GLN A 395 3.97 -1.50 11.46
N GLU A 396 3.43 -0.43 10.85
CA GLU A 396 3.24 0.90 11.46
C GLU A 396 1.99 1.01 12.36
N ARG A 397 1.39 -0.14 12.73
CA ARG A 397 0.21 -0.30 13.61
C ARG A 397 -1.12 0.21 13.05
N ALA A 398 -1.17 0.56 11.76
CA ALA A 398 -2.40 1.01 11.11
C ALA A 398 -3.31 -0.17 10.76
N ILE A 399 -4.60 -0.04 11.07
CA ILE A 399 -5.62 -1.03 10.68
C ILE A 399 -6.09 -0.73 9.25
N TRP A 400 -5.85 -1.67 8.33
CA TRP A 400 -6.22 -1.57 6.91
C TRP A 400 -7.41 -2.48 6.55
N SER A 401 -8.50 -1.85 6.10
CA SER A 401 -9.74 -2.49 5.65
C SER A 401 -9.78 -2.66 4.13
N GLY A 402 -8.91 -3.53 3.61
CA GLY A 402 -8.69 -3.68 2.17
C GLY A 402 -8.73 -5.09 1.60
N ALA A 403 -8.61 -6.15 2.41
CA ALA A 403 -8.65 -7.53 1.94
C ALA A 403 -10.09 -7.95 1.60
N LEU A 404 -10.35 -8.40 0.36
CA LEU A 404 -11.67 -8.82 -0.10
C LEU A 404 -11.77 -10.34 -0.06
N VAL A 405 -12.38 -10.88 0.99
CA VAL A 405 -12.59 -12.32 1.16
C VAL A 405 -13.97 -12.70 0.62
N ASP A 406 -13.99 -13.28 -0.59
CA ASP A 406 -15.19 -13.74 -1.29
C ASP A 406 -16.03 -14.69 -0.41
N VAL A 407 -17.34 -14.47 -0.37
CA VAL A 407 -18.33 -15.26 0.36
C VAL A 407 -19.13 -16.08 -0.63
N ALA A 408 -19.04 -17.40 -0.55
CA ALA A 408 -19.85 -18.29 -1.39
C ALA A 408 -21.35 -18.15 -1.05
N PRO A 409 -22.25 -18.16 -2.05
CA PRO A 409 -23.69 -18.18 -1.79
C PRO A 409 -24.09 -19.50 -1.12
N ALA A 410 -24.81 -19.40 0.01
CA ALA A 410 -25.36 -20.54 0.74
C ALA A 410 -26.61 -21.11 0.03
N ARG A 411 -27.37 -20.23 -0.64
CA ARG A 411 -28.40 -20.55 -1.66
C ARG A 411 -28.27 -19.51 -2.78
N PRO A 412 -28.85 -19.71 -3.97
CA PRO A 412 -28.69 -18.76 -5.08
C PRO A 412 -28.90 -17.30 -4.65
N ASP A 413 -29.99 -17.00 -3.95
CA ASP A 413 -30.42 -15.68 -3.48
C ASP A 413 -29.83 -15.22 -2.13
N ARG A 414 -28.91 -15.99 -1.54
CA ARG A 414 -28.59 -15.88 -0.11
C ARG A 414 -27.12 -16.15 0.21
N TRP A 415 -26.50 -15.23 0.95
CA TRP A 415 -25.19 -15.44 1.57
C TRP A 415 -25.31 -15.50 3.09
N GLU A 416 -24.45 -16.30 3.72
CA GLU A 416 -24.29 -16.34 5.17
C GLU A 416 -22.94 -15.73 5.56
N ILE A 417 -22.94 -14.84 6.55
CA ILE A 417 -21.76 -14.13 7.04
C ILE A 417 -21.69 -14.20 8.56
N GLU A 418 -20.47 -14.07 9.10
CA GLU A 418 -20.25 -13.95 10.55
C GLU A 418 -19.89 -12.50 10.90
N LEU A 419 -20.61 -11.94 11.87
CA LEU A 419 -20.40 -10.58 12.39
C LEU A 419 -19.84 -10.68 13.80
N GLN A 420 -18.57 -10.29 13.99
CA GLN A 420 -17.94 -10.23 15.30
C GLN A 420 -18.59 -9.13 16.16
N GLY A 421 -19.07 -9.49 17.34
CA GLY A 421 -19.55 -8.55 18.35
C GLY A 421 -18.48 -7.52 18.73
N GLY A 422 -18.86 -6.24 18.68
CA GLY A 422 -18.02 -5.10 18.95
C GLY A 422 -17.24 -4.53 17.78
N ILE A 423 -17.40 -5.04 16.55
CA ILE A 423 -16.68 -4.58 15.37
C ILE A 423 -17.64 -4.06 14.31
N THR A 424 -17.34 -2.88 13.75
CA THR A 424 -17.90 -2.48 12.46
C THR A 424 -17.11 -3.14 11.33
N THR A 425 -17.79 -3.89 10.48
CA THR A 425 -17.25 -4.58 9.30
C THR A 425 -17.79 -3.95 8.02
N GLN A 426 -17.13 -4.16 6.88
CA GLN A 426 -17.69 -3.79 5.57
C GLN A 426 -17.99 -5.02 4.73
N LEU A 427 -19.16 -5.03 4.13
CA LEU A 427 -19.58 -5.95 3.08
C LEU A 427 -19.33 -5.26 1.73
N TRP A 428 -18.81 -6.02 0.78
CA TRP A 428 -18.48 -5.55 -0.56
C TRP A 428 -19.23 -6.38 -1.60
N LEU A 429 -20.10 -5.75 -2.36
CA LEU A 429 -20.88 -6.39 -3.42
C LEU A 429 -20.35 -5.92 -4.77
N THR A 430 -19.83 -6.82 -5.61
CA THR A 430 -19.53 -6.50 -7.01
C THR A 430 -20.71 -6.88 -7.89
N LEU A 431 -21.28 -5.88 -8.55
CA LEU A 431 -22.43 -6.02 -9.45
C LEU A 431 -21.93 -6.04 -10.90
N HIS A 432 -22.31 -7.08 -11.66
CA HIS A 432 -21.92 -7.27 -13.06
C HIS A 432 -23.12 -7.06 -13.99
N SER A 433 -23.10 -6.05 -14.87
CA SER A 433 -24.23 -5.82 -15.79
C SER A 433 -24.31 -6.85 -16.91
N ARG A 434 -23.19 -7.45 -17.35
CA ARG A 434 -23.15 -8.44 -18.44
C ARG A 434 -23.96 -7.96 -19.66
N ASP A 435 -24.99 -8.69 -20.08
CA ASP A 435 -25.88 -8.36 -21.20
C ASP A 435 -27.22 -7.73 -20.76
N LEU A 436 -27.28 -7.20 -19.53
CA LEU A 436 -28.46 -6.46 -19.07
C LEU A 436 -28.71 -5.21 -19.95
N PRO A 437 -29.94 -5.04 -20.46
CA PRO A 437 -30.35 -3.83 -21.16
C PRO A 437 -30.26 -2.58 -20.27
N ARG A 438 -30.02 -1.45 -20.95
CA ARG A 438 -30.12 -0.09 -20.41
C ARG A 438 -31.41 0.11 -19.62
N GLY A 439 -31.34 0.80 -18.49
CA GLY A 439 -32.49 1.14 -17.65
C GLY A 439 -32.16 1.15 -16.16
N ARG A 440 -33.19 1.47 -15.37
CA ARG A 440 -33.16 1.46 -13.91
C ARG A 440 -33.62 0.11 -13.35
N TYR A 441 -32.94 -0.35 -12.31
CA TYR A 441 -33.25 -1.54 -11.53
C TYR A 441 -33.32 -1.10 -10.07
N ASP A 442 -34.48 -1.30 -9.43
CA ASP A 442 -34.70 -0.90 -8.04
C ASP A 442 -34.74 -2.16 -7.16
N GLY A 443 -33.87 -2.19 -6.17
CA GLY A 443 -33.77 -3.28 -5.19
C GLY A 443 -33.70 -2.77 -3.77
N THR A 444 -33.73 -3.72 -2.85
CA THR A 444 -33.58 -3.52 -1.40
C THR A 444 -32.54 -4.50 -0.91
N PHE A 445 -31.47 -3.97 -0.31
CA PHE A 445 -30.55 -4.78 0.48
C PHE A 445 -31.26 -5.22 1.75
N VAL A 446 -31.16 -6.51 2.09
CA VAL A 446 -31.73 -7.08 3.31
C VAL A 446 -30.63 -7.83 4.03
N MET A 447 -30.46 -7.53 5.32
CA MET A 447 -29.65 -8.32 6.22
C MET A 447 -30.48 -8.79 7.41
N ASP A 448 -30.69 -10.09 7.48
CA ASP A 448 -31.43 -10.77 8.54
C ASP A 448 -30.41 -11.28 9.59
N VAL A 449 -30.54 -10.80 10.83
CA VAL A 449 -29.67 -11.16 11.97
C VAL A 449 -30.29 -12.24 12.88
N GLY A 450 -31.31 -12.94 12.38
CA GLY A 450 -32.01 -14.01 13.08
C GLY A 450 -32.83 -13.51 14.27
N GLU A 451 -33.00 -14.36 15.29
CA GLU A 451 -33.81 -14.04 16.48
C GLU A 451 -33.23 -12.89 17.34
N VAL A 452 -32.03 -12.40 17.03
CA VAL A 452 -31.31 -11.38 17.81
C VAL A 452 -31.69 -9.94 17.43
N GLY A 453 -32.47 -9.74 16.36
CA GLY A 453 -32.95 -8.41 15.97
C GLY A 453 -33.79 -8.40 14.69
N SER A 454 -34.49 -7.28 14.44
CA SER A 454 -35.23 -7.10 13.19
C SER A 454 -34.29 -7.04 11.97
N PRO A 455 -34.74 -7.52 10.79
CA PRO A 455 -33.99 -7.36 9.55
C PRO A 455 -33.66 -5.90 9.28
N LEU A 456 -32.43 -5.65 8.85
CA LEU A 456 -31.93 -4.33 8.48
C LEU A 456 -32.02 -4.17 6.96
N GLU A 457 -32.64 -3.09 6.51
CA GLU A 457 -32.94 -2.85 5.09
C GLU A 457 -32.64 -1.43 4.64
N PHE A 458 -32.20 -1.27 3.38
CA PHE A 458 -32.14 0.03 2.70
C PHE A 458 -32.32 -0.14 1.17
N PRO A 459 -32.83 0.89 0.48
CA PRO A 459 -33.00 0.85 -0.97
C PRO A 459 -31.65 0.94 -1.72
N LEU A 460 -31.53 0.15 -2.78
CA LEU A 460 -30.40 0.13 -3.71
C LEU A 460 -30.93 0.39 -5.13
N ALA A 461 -30.49 1.48 -5.75
CA ALA A 461 -30.81 1.77 -7.14
C ALA A 461 -29.61 1.46 -8.05
N ILE A 462 -29.85 0.83 -9.19
CA ILE A 462 -28.84 0.59 -10.23
C ILE A 462 -29.32 1.18 -11.55
N HIS A 463 -28.45 1.87 -12.26
CA HIS A 463 -28.69 2.41 -13.59
C HIS A 463 -27.67 1.85 -14.57
N VAL A 464 -28.15 1.05 -15.53
CA VAL A 464 -27.37 0.62 -16.69
C VAL A 464 -27.55 1.68 -17.78
N HIS A 465 -26.47 2.39 -18.11
CA HIS A 465 -26.43 3.48 -19.09
C HIS A 465 -26.33 2.97 -20.54
N ALA A 466 -26.50 3.87 -21.52
CA ALA A 466 -26.24 3.58 -22.92
C ALA A 466 -24.77 3.24 -23.18
N GLY A 467 -24.52 2.25 -24.04
CA GLY A 467 -23.16 1.80 -24.38
C GLY A 467 -22.75 0.51 -23.65
N ARG A 468 -21.56 0.02 -23.98
CA ARG A 468 -21.05 -1.28 -23.51
C ARG A 468 -19.53 -1.21 -23.33
N ALA A 469 -19.04 -1.62 -22.17
CA ALA A 469 -17.62 -1.80 -21.94
C ALA A 469 -17.07 -2.93 -22.82
N PRO A 470 -15.91 -2.76 -23.48
CA PRO A 470 -15.37 -3.79 -24.36
C PRO A 470 -14.92 -5.02 -23.55
N ALA A 471 -15.09 -6.22 -24.12
CA ALA A 471 -14.70 -7.49 -23.47
C ALA A 471 -13.19 -7.59 -23.18
N MET A 472 -12.39 -6.89 -23.99
CA MET A 472 -10.98 -6.60 -23.74
C MET A 472 -10.83 -5.07 -23.68
N PRO A 473 -10.40 -4.49 -22.56
CA PRO A 473 -10.10 -3.07 -22.47
C PRO A 473 -9.11 -2.61 -23.54
N SER A 474 -9.30 -1.37 -24.00
CA SER A 474 -8.43 -0.72 -24.98
C SER A 474 -7.12 -0.22 -24.35
N LEU A 475 -7.17 0.17 -23.08
CA LEU A 475 -6.02 0.51 -22.25
C LEU A 475 -5.22 -0.77 -21.93
N ASP A 476 -3.95 -0.79 -22.31
CA ASP A 476 -3.05 -1.91 -22.03
C ASP A 476 -2.58 -1.91 -20.57
N ALA A 477 -3.30 -2.64 -19.71
CA ALA A 477 -3.01 -2.75 -18.29
C ALA A 477 -2.22 -4.02 -17.94
N TYR A 478 -1.09 -3.86 -17.26
CA TYR A 478 -0.18 -4.94 -16.86
C TYR A 478 0.52 -4.72 -15.53
N THR A 479 1.09 -5.80 -15.02
CA THR A 479 1.83 -5.90 -13.76
C THR A 479 3.11 -6.71 -13.98
N TRP A 480 4.24 -6.32 -13.39
CA TRP A 480 5.52 -7.04 -13.54
C TRP A 480 5.60 -8.32 -12.68
N ASP A 481 4.52 -9.10 -12.56
CA ASP A 481 4.44 -10.17 -11.55
C ASP A 481 5.28 -11.42 -11.84
N TYR A 482 5.62 -11.68 -13.11
CA TYR A 482 6.35 -12.89 -13.51
C TYR A 482 5.72 -14.19 -12.97
N LEU A 483 4.42 -14.39 -13.21
CA LEU A 483 3.56 -15.49 -12.71
C LEU A 483 4.08 -16.92 -13.00
N HIS A 484 5.13 -17.04 -13.79
CA HIS A 484 5.77 -18.26 -14.26
C HIS A 484 6.97 -18.69 -13.41
N VAL A 485 7.36 -17.93 -12.36
CA VAL A 485 8.49 -18.29 -11.48
C VAL A 485 8.01 -18.73 -10.09
N PRO A 486 7.75 -20.04 -9.86
CA PRO A 486 7.48 -20.57 -8.52
C PRO A 486 8.56 -20.16 -7.50
N GLY A 487 8.13 -19.78 -6.30
CA GLY A 487 9.00 -19.29 -5.23
C GLY A 487 9.36 -17.81 -5.33
N ARG A 488 9.04 -17.13 -6.45
CA ARG A 488 9.18 -15.67 -6.59
C ARG A 488 7.83 -15.00 -6.36
N ARG A 489 7.84 -13.83 -5.71
CA ARG A 489 6.64 -13.00 -5.44
C ARG A 489 5.43 -13.77 -4.86
N LEU A 490 5.67 -14.73 -3.95
CA LEU A 490 4.64 -15.62 -3.37
C LEU A 490 3.84 -16.47 -4.37
N ILE A 491 4.26 -16.55 -5.62
CA ILE A 491 3.68 -17.46 -6.60
C ILE A 491 4.17 -18.89 -6.32
N THR A 492 3.24 -19.84 -6.29
CA THR A 492 3.47 -21.28 -6.14
C THR A 492 2.73 -22.03 -7.26
N ASP A 493 3.06 -23.30 -7.47
CA ASP A 493 2.29 -24.14 -8.39
C ASP A 493 0.82 -24.34 -7.96
N ARG A 494 0.50 -24.08 -6.69
CA ARG A 494 -0.88 -24.17 -6.14
C ARG A 494 -1.70 -22.91 -6.41
N ASN A 495 -1.10 -21.72 -6.26
CA ASN A 495 -1.83 -20.45 -6.33
C ASN A 495 -1.72 -19.71 -7.69
N ARG A 496 -0.74 -20.06 -8.55
CA ARG A 496 -0.48 -19.32 -9.81
C ARG A 496 -1.68 -19.22 -10.75
N SER A 497 -2.48 -20.29 -10.85
CA SER A 497 -3.65 -20.33 -11.73
C SER A 497 -4.78 -19.42 -11.22
N GLU A 498 -4.96 -19.35 -9.89
CA GLU A 498 -5.90 -18.43 -9.24
C GLU A 498 -5.43 -16.98 -9.42
N ALA A 499 -4.13 -16.71 -9.27
CA ALA A 499 -3.54 -15.38 -9.53
C ALA A 499 -3.77 -14.90 -10.98
N LEU A 500 -3.52 -15.75 -11.98
CA LEU A 500 -3.78 -15.44 -13.39
C LEU A 500 -5.28 -15.19 -13.66
N ALA A 501 -6.16 -16.03 -13.12
CA ALA A 501 -7.61 -15.87 -13.25
C ALA A 501 -8.11 -14.56 -12.61
N LEU A 502 -7.56 -14.22 -11.44
CA LEU A 502 -7.90 -13.00 -10.71
C LEU A 502 -7.43 -11.75 -11.44
N LEU A 503 -6.19 -11.72 -11.93
CA LEU A 503 -5.67 -10.61 -12.75
C LEU A 503 -6.52 -10.40 -14.01
N ARG A 504 -6.96 -11.48 -14.66
CA ARG A 504 -7.92 -11.44 -15.80
C ARG A 504 -9.28 -10.85 -15.42
N ARG A 505 -9.87 -11.27 -14.29
CA ARG A 505 -11.15 -10.78 -13.74
C ARG A 505 -11.08 -9.28 -13.41
N TYR A 506 -9.91 -8.76 -13.07
CA TYR A 506 -9.66 -7.36 -12.74
C TYR A 506 -9.01 -6.54 -13.88
N GLY A 507 -9.08 -7.02 -15.13
CA GLY A 507 -8.77 -6.22 -16.32
C GLY A 507 -7.31 -6.25 -16.79
N VAL A 508 -6.40 -6.94 -16.10
CA VAL A 508 -5.04 -7.16 -16.60
C VAL A 508 -5.09 -8.17 -17.74
N ARG A 509 -4.60 -7.78 -18.92
CA ARG A 509 -4.67 -8.57 -20.16
C ARG A 509 -3.32 -8.78 -20.86
N SER A 510 -2.25 -8.18 -20.33
CA SER A 510 -0.90 -8.34 -20.84
C SER A 510 0.04 -8.78 -19.71
N TYR A 511 0.95 -9.69 -20.02
CA TYR A 511 1.72 -10.43 -19.00
C TYR A 511 3.21 -10.44 -19.31
N TRP A 512 4.01 -10.40 -18.26
CA TRP A 512 5.47 -10.42 -18.36
C TRP A 512 6.00 -11.85 -18.31
N ILE A 513 6.92 -12.17 -19.22
CA ILE A 513 7.75 -13.38 -19.28
C ILE A 513 9.19 -12.95 -18.98
N ASP A 514 9.82 -13.57 -17.97
CA ASP A 514 11.17 -13.23 -17.55
C ASP A 514 12.24 -13.92 -18.41
N LEU A 515 13.46 -13.36 -18.41
CA LEU A 515 14.60 -13.85 -19.18
C LEU A 515 14.90 -15.35 -19.00
N TRP A 516 14.63 -15.95 -17.84
CA TRP A 516 14.86 -17.38 -17.59
C TRP A 516 13.89 -18.31 -18.36
N HIS A 517 12.80 -17.75 -18.87
CA HIS A 517 11.76 -18.42 -19.65
C HIS A 517 11.76 -18.01 -21.12
N LEU A 518 12.64 -17.10 -21.54
CA LEU A 518 12.81 -16.78 -22.96
C LEU A 518 13.65 -17.85 -23.67
N PRO A 519 13.41 -18.10 -24.97
CA PRO A 519 14.33 -18.86 -25.79
C PRO A 519 15.68 -18.13 -25.89
N PHE A 520 16.76 -18.86 -26.17
CA PHE A 520 18.06 -18.24 -26.41
C PHE A 520 18.86 -18.97 -27.50
N GLY A 521 19.76 -18.24 -28.15
CA GLY A 521 20.57 -18.77 -29.25
C GLY A 521 21.52 -19.88 -28.81
N THR A 522 21.58 -20.95 -29.60
CA THR A 522 22.58 -22.01 -29.49
C THR A 522 23.14 -22.37 -30.87
N ASP A 523 24.17 -23.21 -30.88
CA ASP A 523 24.80 -23.76 -32.08
C ASP A 523 25.33 -22.63 -32.97
N MET A 524 26.09 -21.72 -32.35
CA MET A 524 26.60 -20.49 -32.95
C MET A 524 27.70 -20.79 -33.98
N ALA A 525 27.50 -20.32 -35.21
CA ALA A 525 28.44 -20.40 -36.31
C ALA A 525 29.58 -19.38 -36.18
N THR A 526 30.60 -19.52 -37.02
CA THR A 526 31.80 -18.67 -37.03
C THR A 526 31.53 -17.21 -37.42
N ASP A 527 30.41 -16.94 -38.10
CA ASP A 527 29.94 -15.60 -38.44
C ASP A 527 29.10 -14.94 -37.34
N GLY A 528 28.89 -15.62 -36.21
CA GLY A 528 28.07 -15.17 -35.08
C GLY A 528 26.58 -15.57 -35.17
N SER A 529 26.11 -16.17 -36.27
CA SER A 529 24.71 -16.58 -36.40
C SER A 529 24.40 -17.84 -35.56
N TYR A 530 23.20 -17.89 -34.98
CA TYR A 530 22.66 -19.08 -34.32
C TYR A 530 21.97 -20.00 -35.32
N ALA A 531 22.17 -21.31 -35.19
CA ALA A 531 21.44 -22.31 -35.96
C ALA A 531 20.13 -22.75 -35.30
N ARG A 532 19.98 -22.59 -33.97
CA ARG A 532 18.81 -23.03 -33.19
C ARG A 532 18.53 -22.12 -31.99
N LEU A 533 17.31 -22.24 -31.45
CA LEU A 533 16.94 -21.75 -30.12
C LEU A 533 16.87 -22.91 -29.14
N ALA A 534 17.42 -22.71 -27.94
CA ALA A 534 17.18 -23.53 -26.76
C ALA A 534 16.05 -22.94 -25.91
N ASN A 535 15.59 -23.68 -24.89
CA ASN A 535 14.59 -23.26 -23.89
C ASN A 535 13.15 -23.03 -24.44
N LEU A 536 12.88 -23.44 -25.68
CA LEU A 536 11.56 -23.33 -26.32
C LEU A 536 10.46 -24.02 -25.49
N ASP A 537 10.69 -25.23 -24.96
CA ASP A 537 9.70 -25.96 -24.13
C ASP A 537 9.23 -25.15 -22.92
N ARG A 538 10.13 -24.37 -22.29
CA ARG A 538 9.77 -23.51 -21.16
C ARG A 538 9.02 -22.29 -21.61
N PHE A 539 9.44 -21.66 -22.70
CA PHE A 539 8.74 -20.51 -23.28
C PHE A 539 7.31 -20.88 -23.68
N ASP A 540 7.15 -22.00 -24.39
CA ASP A 540 5.87 -22.50 -24.86
C ASP A 540 4.95 -22.88 -23.70
N ALA A 541 5.47 -23.57 -22.67
CA ALA A 541 4.71 -23.87 -21.46
C ALA A 541 4.19 -22.61 -20.75
N GLN A 542 4.90 -21.48 -20.81
CA GLN A 542 4.41 -20.21 -20.25
C GLN A 542 3.39 -19.51 -21.15
N LEU A 543 3.57 -19.56 -22.47
CA LEU A 543 2.55 -19.08 -23.41
C LEU A 543 1.24 -19.88 -23.27
N ASP A 544 1.32 -21.18 -23.02
CA ASP A 544 0.17 -22.06 -22.82
C ASP A 544 -0.48 -21.86 -21.45
N PHE A 545 0.31 -21.72 -20.38
CA PHE A 545 -0.20 -21.38 -19.05
C PHE A 545 -0.90 -20.02 -19.02
N ILE A 546 -0.29 -19.00 -19.63
CA ILE A 546 -0.91 -17.69 -19.78
C ILE A 546 -2.14 -17.83 -20.67
N GLY A 547 -2.04 -18.50 -21.82
CA GLY A 547 -3.09 -18.57 -22.85
C GLY A 547 -3.35 -17.18 -23.46
N PRO A 548 -4.50 -16.97 -24.15
CA PRO A 548 -4.76 -15.74 -24.90
C PRO A 548 -4.57 -14.45 -24.08
N ALA A 549 -3.62 -13.63 -24.52
CA ALA A 549 -3.30 -12.31 -23.98
C ALA A 549 -3.44 -11.22 -25.06
N ARG A 550 -3.49 -9.95 -24.62
CA ARG A 550 -3.32 -8.78 -25.49
C ARG A 550 -1.85 -8.66 -25.93
N ARG A 551 -0.92 -8.66 -24.96
CA ARG A 551 0.54 -8.67 -25.20
C ARG A 551 1.27 -9.64 -24.27
N TYR A 552 2.36 -10.22 -24.77
CA TYR A 552 3.37 -10.92 -24.00
C TYR A 552 4.62 -10.03 -23.94
N TYR A 553 4.89 -9.45 -22.77
CA TYR A 553 6.07 -8.63 -22.52
C TYR A 553 7.27 -9.53 -22.20
N LEU A 554 8.29 -9.52 -23.04
CA LEU A 554 9.47 -10.37 -22.94
C LEU A 554 10.62 -9.56 -22.32
N TYR A 555 11.02 -9.89 -21.09
CA TYR A 555 12.12 -9.20 -20.43
C TYR A 555 13.49 -9.81 -20.78
N VAL A 556 14.28 -9.12 -21.60
CA VAL A 556 15.57 -9.61 -22.12
C VAL A 556 16.72 -9.37 -21.13
N SER A 557 16.72 -8.22 -20.42
CA SER A 557 17.77 -7.86 -19.44
C SER A 557 19.17 -7.68 -20.06
N LEU A 558 19.23 -7.16 -21.28
CA LEU A 558 20.44 -7.08 -22.12
C LEU A 558 21.57 -6.29 -21.42
N GLY A 559 22.80 -6.81 -21.52
CA GLY A 559 23.99 -6.17 -20.95
C GLY A 559 24.24 -6.45 -19.45
N LYS A 560 23.31 -7.11 -18.73
CA LYS A 560 23.56 -7.58 -17.35
C LYS A 560 24.21 -8.98 -17.39
N ALA A 561 25.54 -9.05 -17.44
CA ALA A 561 26.28 -10.32 -17.43
C ALA A 561 25.94 -11.15 -16.17
N ARG A 562 25.41 -12.38 -16.37
CA ARG A 562 25.00 -13.28 -15.28
C ARG A 562 25.93 -14.50 -15.17
N LYS A 563 26.10 -15.01 -13.95
CA LYS A 563 27.02 -16.13 -13.66
C LYS A 563 26.52 -17.44 -14.28
N GLU A 564 25.21 -17.59 -14.35
CA GLU A 564 24.49 -18.77 -14.82
C GLU A 564 24.68 -18.99 -16.33
N PHE A 565 24.75 -17.91 -17.12
CA PHE A 565 25.11 -17.94 -18.54
C PHE A 565 26.63 -18.05 -18.78
N ARG A 566 27.43 -18.32 -17.73
CA ARG A 566 28.90 -18.44 -17.77
C ARG A 566 29.58 -17.22 -18.41
N GLY A 567 29.01 -16.03 -18.22
CA GLY A 567 29.52 -14.77 -18.79
C GLY A 567 29.23 -14.56 -20.29
N ARG A 568 28.47 -15.46 -20.95
CA ARG A 568 27.99 -15.24 -22.32
C ARG A 568 26.69 -14.44 -22.30
N GLU A 569 26.46 -13.66 -23.36
CA GLU A 569 25.21 -12.94 -23.58
C GLU A 569 24.32 -13.78 -24.52
N PRO A 570 23.17 -14.33 -24.05
CA PRO A 570 22.41 -15.36 -24.76
C PRO A 570 21.66 -14.88 -26.03
N PHE A 571 21.50 -13.58 -26.23
CA PHE A 571 20.79 -13.00 -27.37
C PHE A 571 21.73 -12.47 -28.45
N THR A 572 23.02 -12.26 -28.10
CA THR A 572 24.02 -11.55 -28.93
C THR A 572 25.39 -12.23 -28.97
N GLY A 573 25.51 -13.45 -28.45
CA GLY A 573 26.73 -14.28 -28.44
C GLY A 573 27.80 -13.81 -27.44
N GLY A 574 27.56 -12.70 -26.73
CA GLY A 574 28.60 -11.95 -26.03
C GLY A 574 29.51 -11.15 -26.96
N HIS A 575 29.11 -10.94 -28.22
CA HIS A 575 29.87 -10.16 -29.18
C HIS A 575 29.82 -8.65 -28.87
N VAL A 576 30.84 -7.93 -29.33
CA VAL A 576 30.94 -6.47 -29.12
C VAL A 576 29.92 -5.76 -30.01
N PRO A 577 29.11 -4.80 -29.48
CA PRO A 577 28.21 -3.99 -30.29
C PRO A 577 28.93 -3.32 -31.46
N GLY A 578 28.27 -3.26 -32.61
CA GLY A 578 28.85 -2.73 -33.86
C GLY A 578 29.74 -3.71 -34.64
N THR A 579 29.80 -4.99 -34.25
CA THR A 579 30.47 -6.05 -35.03
C THR A 579 29.48 -6.85 -35.88
N PRO A 580 29.88 -7.38 -37.06
CA PRO A 580 29.01 -8.24 -37.85
C PRO A 580 28.50 -9.48 -37.10
N GLN A 581 29.33 -10.03 -36.19
CA GLN A 581 28.95 -11.18 -35.37
C GLN A 581 27.83 -10.85 -34.39
N PHE A 582 27.84 -9.65 -33.81
CA PHE A 582 26.73 -9.15 -32.99
C PHE A 582 25.44 -9.04 -33.80
N ASP A 583 25.52 -8.43 -34.99
CA ASP A 583 24.36 -8.22 -35.87
C ASP A 583 23.76 -9.57 -36.34
N ASN A 584 24.63 -10.53 -36.68
CA ASN A 584 24.24 -11.87 -37.10
C ASN A 584 23.61 -12.68 -35.95
N ALA A 585 24.13 -12.58 -34.72
CA ALA A 585 23.56 -13.22 -33.55
C ALA A 585 22.13 -12.71 -33.27
N ALA A 586 21.95 -11.38 -33.21
CA ALA A 586 20.64 -10.77 -32.99
C ALA A 586 19.66 -11.10 -34.13
N ARG A 587 20.08 -10.95 -35.40
CA ARG A 587 19.25 -11.25 -36.58
C ARG A 587 18.80 -12.71 -36.63
N SER A 588 19.72 -13.65 -36.37
CA SER A 588 19.37 -15.08 -36.34
C SER A 588 18.45 -15.43 -35.17
N TYR A 589 18.64 -14.82 -33.98
CA TYR A 589 17.73 -14.95 -32.84
C TYR A 589 16.29 -14.52 -33.20
N PHE A 590 16.11 -13.30 -33.72
CA PHE A 590 14.78 -12.80 -34.07
C PHE A 590 14.11 -13.61 -35.18
N ARG A 591 14.86 -14.04 -36.20
CA ARG A 591 14.34 -14.91 -37.27
C ARG A 591 13.87 -16.25 -36.73
N LEU A 592 14.71 -16.95 -35.97
CA LEU A 592 14.36 -18.27 -35.41
C LEU A 592 13.17 -18.19 -34.45
N LEU A 593 13.02 -17.09 -33.71
CA LEU A 593 11.86 -16.87 -32.84
C LEU A 593 10.60 -16.56 -33.65
N SER A 594 10.73 -15.79 -34.74
CA SER A 594 9.64 -15.52 -35.68
C SER A 594 9.15 -16.82 -36.34
N ASP A 595 10.07 -17.64 -36.88
CA ASP A 595 9.79 -18.95 -37.48
C ASP A 595 9.05 -19.88 -36.50
N HIS A 596 9.46 -19.89 -35.22
CA HIS A 596 8.81 -20.67 -34.16
C HIS A 596 7.39 -20.18 -33.85
N LEU A 597 7.20 -18.86 -33.73
CA LEU A 597 5.87 -18.28 -33.47
C LEU A 597 4.91 -18.50 -34.64
N ASP A 598 5.38 -18.40 -35.89
CA ASP A 598 4.60 -18.72 -37.09
C ASP A 598 4.24 -20.21 -37.14
N ALA A 599 5.17 -21.12 -36.81
CA ALA A 599 4.90 -22.56 -36.71
C ALA A 599 3.86 -22.90 -35.62
N ARG A 600 3.75 -22.06 -34.57
CA ARG A 600 2.72 -22.13 -33.54
C ARG A 600 1.42 -21.39 -33.89
N GLY A 601 1.35 -20.69 -35.02
CA GLY A 601 0.19 -19.88 -35.42
C GLY A 601 -0.07 -18.67 -34.50
N LEU A 602 0.97 -18.13 -33.87
CA LEU A 602 0.86 -17.04 -32.91
C LEU A 602 1.07 -15.67 -33.56
N ASP A 603 0.17 -14.75 -33.23
CA ASP A 603 0.19 -13.36 -33.70
C ASP A 603 1.41 -12.60 -33.14
N LYS A 604 2.43 -12.42 -33.99
CA LYS A 604 3.71 -11.78 -33.65
C LYS A 604 3.56 -10.34 -33.15
N THR A 605 2.50 -9.63 -33.51
CA THR A 605 2.23 -8.24 -33.05
C THR A 605 1.96 -8.12 -31.54
N ARG A 606 1.78 -9.25 -30.85
CA ARG A 606 1.58 -9.32 -29.41
C ARG A 606 2.87 -9.42 -28.61
N PHE A 607 4.01 -9.66 -29.24
CA PHE A 607 5.28 -9.89 -28.55
C PHE A 607 6.04 -8.58 -28.43
N VAL A 608 6.27 -8.14 -27.19
CA VAL A 608 6.84 -6.83 -26.88
C VAL A 608 8.11 -7.00 -26.05
N PHE A 609 9.26 -6.63 -26.60
CA PHE A 609 10.56 -6.85 -25.99
C PHE A 609 10.95 -5.67 -25.09
N CYS A 610 11.08 -5.93 -23.79
CA CYS A 610 11.70 -5.02 -22.83
C CYS A 610 13.19 -5.36 -22.76
N VAL A 611 14.03 -4.54 -23.41
CA VAL A 611 15.43 -4.89 -23.67
C VAL A 611 16.31 -4.52 -22.48
N LEU A 612 16.16 -3.29 -21.98
CA LEU A 612 16.81 -2.78 -20.78
C LEU A 612 15.75 -2.44 -19.71
N ASP A 613 16.17 -2.20 -18.48
CA ASP A 613 15.28 -1.92 -17.34
C ASP A 613 15.77 -0.68 -16.60
N GLU A 614 14.88 0.29 -16.47
CA GLU A 614 15.12 1.64 -15.94
C GLU A 614 16.39 2.30 -16.53
N PRO A 615 16.50 2.45 -17.87
CA PRO A 615 17.65 3.07 -18.52
C PRO A 615 17.86 4.51 -18.04
N THR A 616 19.09 4.85 -17.66
CA THR A 616 19.41 6.13 -16.99
C THR A 616 20.07 7.18 -17.89
N GLY A 617 20.44 6.81 -19.12
CA GLY A 617 21.07 7.70 -20.11
C GLY A 617 22.57 7.90 -19.91
N LYS A 618 23.24 6.98 -19.22
CA LYS A 618 24.63 7.12 -18.76
C LYS A 618 25.54 5.94 -19.11
N GLY A 619 25.00 4.86 -19.68
CA GLY A 619 25.74 3.63 -19.97
C GLY A 619 26.09 3.40 -21.45
N PRO A 620 26.95 2.41 -21.72
CA PRO A 620 27.06 1.78 -23.03
C PRO A 620 25.89 0.82 -23.33
N GLY A 621 25.13 0.41 -22.31
CA GLY A 621 24.00 -0.53 -22.43
C GLY A 621 22.85 0.02 -23.28
N GLU A 622 22.58 1.32 -23.19
CA GLU A 622 21.54 2.00 -23.97
C GLU A 622 21.82 1.97 -25.48
N ARG A 623 23.09 2.08 -25.90
CA ARG A 623 23.49 1.94 -27.33
C ARG A 623 23.38 0.49 -27.82
N LEU A 624 23.77 -0.46 -26.97
CA LEU A 624 23.63 -1.90 -27.21
C LEU A 624 22.15 -2.28 -27.40
N ALA A 625 21.26 -1.81 -26.51
CA ALA A 625 19.82 -2.02 -26.62
C ALA A 625 19.24 -1.39 -27.89
N ALA A 626 19.58 -0.13 -28.20
CA ALA A 626 19.16 0.53 -29.43
C ALA A 626 19.63 -0.19 -30.72
N GLN A 627 20.81 -0.80 -30.73
CA GLN A 627 21.27 -1.62 -31.85
C GLN A 627 20.47 -2.92 -31.97
N PHE A 628 20.28 -3.64 -30.85
CA PHE A 628 19.51 -4.88 -30.80
C PHE A 628 18.05 -4.69 -31.27
N MET A 629 17.38 -3.63 -30.79
CA MET A 629 16.03 -3.26 -31.22
C MET A 629 15.94 -3.04 -32.74
N ARG A 630 16.85 -2.22 -33.32
CA ARG A 630 16.84 -1.93 -34.75
C ARG A 630 17.01 -3.19 -35.61
N ILE A 631 17.95 -4.07 -35.23
CA ILE A 631 18.12 -5.37 -35.90
C ILE A 631 16.85 -6.21 -35.81
N GLY A 632 16.16 -6.19 -34.67
CA GLY A 632 14.86 -6.84 -34.50
C GLY A 632 13.80 -6.31 -35.46
N LYS A 633 13.61 -4.99 -35.52
CA LYS A 633 12.64 -4.33 -36.43
C LYS A 633 12.97 -4.58 -37.90
N ASP A 634 14.26 -4.59 -38.27
CA ASP A 634 14.74 -4.89 -39.62
C ASP A 634 14.57 -6.38 -40.00
N THR A 635 14.41 -7.27 -39.03
CA THR A 635 14.31 -8.72 -39.23
C THR A 635 12.88 -9.23 -39.16
N GLU A 636 12.10 -8.69 -38.22
CA GLU A 636 10.68 -9.00 -38.01
C GLU A 636 9.93 -7.73 -37.56
N PRO A 637 9.36 -6.96 -38.51
CA PRO A 637 8.66 -5.71 -38.22
C PRO A 637 7.40 -5.86 -37.35
N ALA A 638 6.88 -7.09 -37.16
CA ALA A 638 5.74 -7.31 -36.27
C ALA A 638 6.10 -7.23 -34.78
N PHE A 639 7.38 -7.41 -34.41
CA PHE A 639 7.81 -7.30 -33.01
C PHE A 639 7.90 -5.84 -32.55
N LEU A 640 7.40 -5.57 -31.34
CA LEU A 640 7.42 -4.25 -30.72
C LEU A 640 8.50 -4.15 -29.65
N PHE A 641 9.09 -2.97 -29.44
CA PHE A 641 10.11 -2.73 -28.42
C PHE A 641 9.62 -1.74 -27.35
N PHE A 642 9.87 -2.09 -26.08
CA PHE A 642 9.40 -1.37 -24.90
C PHE A 642 10.58 -0.94 -24.03
N GLU A 643 10.54 0.28 -23.50
CA GLU A 643 11.48 0.75 -22.48
C GLU A 643 10.76 1.57 -21.40
N ASN A 644 11.25 1.47 -20.14
CA ASN A 644 10.74 2.20 -18.97
C ASN A 644 11.69 3.33 -18.51
N PRO A 645 11.78 4.46 -19.24
CA PRO A 645 12.78 5.50 -19.00
C PRO A 645 12.63 6.20 -17.64
N VAL A 646 13.74 6.27 -16.88
CA VAL A 646 13.84 7.01 -15.60
C VAL A 646 14.72 8.26 -15.66
N ALA A 647 15.37 8.52 -16.81
CA ALA A 647 16.14 9.75 -17.03
C ALA A 647 15.23 10.99 -17.00
N ARG A 648 15.68 12.10 -16.41
CA ARG A 648 14.87 13.34 -16.29
C ARG A 648 15.00 14.28 -17.50
N SER A 649 15.86 13.95 -18.46
CA SER A 649 16.06 14.69 -19.70
C SER A 649 16.45 13.72 -20.82
N ALA A 650 16.02 14.03 -22.05
CA ALA A 650 16.34 13.25 -23.25
C ALA A 650 17.64 13.74 -23.90
N ASP A 651 18.75 13.63 -23.15
CA ASP A 651 20.10 14.00 -23.61
C ASP A 651 20.52 13.12 -24.81
N ASP A 652 21.49 13.56 -25.63
CA ASP A 652 21.82 12.89 -26.89
C ASP A 652 22.33 11.44 -26.76
N LEU A 653 22.81 11.04 -25.58
CA LEU A 653 23.13 9.62 -25.28
C LEU A 653 21.90 8.71 -25.20
N TYR A 654 20.72 9.29 -24.94
CA TYR A 654 19.45 8.59 -24.77
C TYR A 654 18.65 8.46 -26.07
N ARG A 655 18.85 9.43 -26.98
CA ARG A 655 18.14 9.56 -28.26
C ARG A 655 18.04 8.25 -29.06
N PRO A 656 19.12 7.46 -29.29
CA PRO A 656 19.02 6.25 -30.11
C PRO A 656 18.13 5.15 -29.50
N LEU A 657 18.04 5.08 -28.17
CA LEU A 657 17.17 4.14 -27.47
C LEU A 657 15.70 4.54 -27.63
N LEU A 658 15.40 5.82 -27.47
CA LEU A 658 14.04 6.37 -27.66
C LEU A 658 13.55 6.20 -29.10
N GLU A 659 14.41 6.45 -30.10
CA GLU A 659 14.09 6.32 -31.53
C GLU A 659 13.90 4.86 -31.97
N ALA A 660 14.56 3.91 -31.28
CA ALA A 660 14.38 2.48 -31.55
C ALA A 660 13.14 1.87 -30.86
N SER A 661 12.64 2.48 -29.79
CA SER A 661 11.50 2.02 -29.00
C SER A 661 10.16 2.31 -29.67
N ASP A 662 9.22 1.36 -29.64
CA ASP A 662 7.83 1.55 -30.08
C ASP A 662 6.95 2.03 -28.93
N VAL A 663 7.19 1.50 -27.72
CA VAL A 663 6.42 1.80 -26.51
C VAL A 663 7.35 2.40 -25.45
N LEU A 664 7.05 3.62 -24.99
CA LEU A 664 7.80 4.25 -23.90
C LEU A 664 6.93 4.37 -22.65
N CYS A 665 7.42 3.85 -21.53
CA CYS A 665 6.71 3.82 -20.24
C CYS A 665 7.47 4.61 -19.16
N PRO A 666 7.49 5.96 -19.21
CA PRO A 666 8.01 6.77 -18.12
C PRO A 666 7.25 6.56 -16.81
N LYS A 667 7.98 6.71 -15.70
CA LYS A 667 7.37 6.76 -14.37
C LYS A 667 6.57 8.05 -14.18
N PHE A 668 5.35 7.94 -13.66
CA PHE A 668 4.56 9.08 -13.22
C PHE A 668 5.29 9.87 -12.13
N THR A 669 5.44 11.18 -12.33
CA THR A 669 5.93 12.07 -11.28
C THR A 669 4.80 12.48 -10.34
N THR A 670 5.12 12.59 -9.04
CA THR A 670 4.28 13.26 -8.05
C THR A 670 4.57 14.76 -8.07
N GLY A 671 3.63 15.58 -8.53
CA GLY A 671 3.78 17.03 -8.55
C GLY A 671 3.16 17.67 -9.79
N ASP A 672 3.84 18.69 -10.30
CA ASP A 672 3.44 19.53 -11.43
C ASP A 672 3.22 18.73 -12.73
N ASP A 673 1.95 18.63 -13.14
CA ASP A 673 1.53 17.97 -14.38
C ASP A 673 1.98 18.74 -15.64
N ALA A 674 2.24 20.05 -15.58
CA ALA A 674 2.74 20.84 -16.72
C ALA A 674 4.25 20.59 -16.93
N ALA A 675 5.02 20.45 -15.86
CA ALA A 675 6.39 19.95 -15.92
C ALA A 675 6.43 18.51 -16.46
N TYR A 676 5.52 17.63 -16.01
CA TYR A 676 5.42 16.26 -16.53
C TYR A 676 5.06 16.22 -18.02
N ALA A 677 4.06 16.99 -18.47
CA ALA A 677 3.71 17.12 -19.88
C ALA A 677 4.90 17.61 -20.72
N THR A 678 5.70 18.54 -20.18
CA THR A 678 6.91 19.03 -20.84
C THR A 678 7.96 17.94 -20.97
N TYR A 679 8.18 17.15 -19.91
CA TYR A 679 9.04 15.96 -19.98
C TYR A 679 8.54 14.92 -21.00
N LEU A 680 7.25 14.60 -21.04
CA LEU A 680 6.70 13.67 -22.03
C LEU A 680 6.93 14.12 -23.48
N ARG A 681 6.80 15.43 -23.76
CA ARG A 681 7.16 16.00 -25.07
C ARG A 681 8.63 15.77 -25.44
N THR A 682 9.54 15.65 -24.47
CA THR A 682 10.94 15.29 -24.74
C THR A 682 11.15 13.82 -25.11
N LEU A 683 10.19 12.93 -24.83
CA LEU A 683 10.29 11.49 -25.13
C LEU A 683 9.74 11.13 -26.51
N VAL A 684 8.69 11.81 -26.97
CA VAL A 684 8.04 11.51 -28.27
C VAL A 684 9.01 11.75 -29.43
N ARG A 685 9.21 10.73 -30.28
CA ARG A 685 10.09 10.73 -31.45
C ARG A 685 9.46 9.94 -32.60
N PRO A 686 9.88 10.18 -33.86
CA PRO A 686 9.57 9.25 -34.95
C PRO A 686 10.00 7.83 -34.55
N GLY A 687 9.08 6.86 -34.68
CA GLY A 687 9.27 5.47 -34.22
C GLY A 687 8.49 5.12 -32.95
N VAL A 688 8.27 6.08 -32.04
CA VAL A 688 7.43 5.86 -30.83
C VAL A 688 5.96 5.87 -31.24
N THR A 689 5.28 4.75 -31.08
CA THR A 689 3.86 4.57 -31.43
C THR A 689 2.93 4.69 -30.23
N GLU A 690 3.40 4.34 -29.02
CA GLU A 690 2.60 4.37 -27.79
C GLU A 690 3.38 4.96 -26.61
N LEU A 691 2.71 5.86 -25.86
CA LEU A 691 3.13 6.23 -24.51
C LEU A 691 2.35 5.42 -23.49
N HIS A 692 3.05 4.88 -22.51
CA HIS A 692 2.50 4.22 -21.32
C HIS A 692 2.92 5.02 -20.07
N GLY A 693 2.35 4.70 -18.91
CA GLY A 693 2.81 5.25 -17.63
C GLY A 693 2.83 4.20 -16.53
N TYR A 694 3.75 4.32 -15.56
CA TYR A 694 3.77 3.44 -14.39
C TYR A 694 4.06 4.19 -13.10
N ASP A 695 3.77 3.56 -11.95
CA ASP A 695 4.27 4.02 -10.66
C ASP A 695 4.80 2.85 -9.81
N CYS A 696 5.77 3.18 -8.96
CA CYS A 696 6.48 2.30 -8.04
C CYS A 696 6.89 3.04 -6.74
N THR A 697 6.40 4.26 -6.52
CA THR A 697 6.80 5.14 -5.42
C THR A 697 6.32 4.59 -4.07
N ASP A 698 7.22 4.53 -3.08
CA ASP A 698 7.06 4.03 -1.70
C ASP A 698 5.78 3.21 -1.47
N GLY A 699 5.83 1.88 -1.66
CA GLY A 699 4.81 0.86 -1.33
C GLY A 699 3.33 1.06 -1.71
N GLY A 700 2.56 -0.03 -1.63
CA GLY A 700 1.18 -0.13 -2.12
C GLY A 700 0.10 0.04 -1.05
N TRP A 701 0.25 -0.57 0.13
CA TRP A 701 -0.86 -0.64 1.10
C TRP A 701 -1.23 0.71 1.73
N TRP A 702 -0.24 1.54 2.06
CA TRP A 702 -0.45 2.90 2.59
C TRP A 702 -0.86 3.91 1.52
N ARG A 703 -1.07 3.49 0.26
CA ARG A 703 -1.58 4.36 -0.81
C ARG A 703 -3.11 4.40 -0.83
N SER A 704 -3.64 5.48 -1.38
CA SER A 704 -5.07 5.60 -1.64
C SER A 704 -5.49 4.63 -2.77
N PRO A 705 -6.49 3.75 -2.56
CA PRO A 705 -6.97 2.87 -3.63
C PRO A 705 -7.35 3.69 -4.87
N THR A 706 -8.10 4.78 -4.68
CA THR A 706 -8.50 5.66 -5.78
C THR A 706 -7.38 6.62 -6.17
N GLY A 707 -6.83 7.38 -5.23
CA GLY A 707 -5.84 8.44 -5.49
C GLY A 707 -4.48 7.96 -5.98
N TYR A 708 -4.19 6.65 -5.93
CA TYR A 708 -2.99 6.03 -6.51
C TYR A 708 -3.35 5.05 -7.64
N PHE A 709 -4.04 3.94 -7.35
CA PHE A 709 -4.25 2.86 -8.33
C PHE A 709 -5.27 3.25 -9.42
N ARG A 710 -6.49 3.67 -9.04
CA ARG A 710 -7.50 4.14 -10.01
C ARG A 710 -7.01 5.35 -10.81
N ARG A 711 -6.30 6.26 -10.14
CA ARG A 711 -5.70 7.47 -10.73
C ARG A 711 -4.78 7.18 -11.93
N MET A 712 -4.09 6.04 -12.00
CA MET A 712 -3.14 5.78 -13.09
C MET A 712 -3.81 5.81 -14.47
N ALA A 713 -5.00 5.21 -14.60
CA ALA A 713 -5.77 5.22 -15.85
C ALA A 713 -6.33 6.62 -16.19
N TRP A 714 -6.67 7.42 -15.18
CA TRP A 714 -7.08 8.82 -15.36
C TRP A 714 -5.90 9.71 -15.81
N LYS A 715 -4.68 9.50 -15.26
CA LYS A 715 -3.46 10.12 -15.79
C LYS A 715 -3.18 9.63 -17.22
N ALA A 716 -3.41 8.35 -17.51
CA ALA A 716 -3.23 7.83 -18.85
C ALA A 716 -4.14 8.52 -19.87
N TRP A 717 -5.40 8.82 -19.52
CA TRP A 717 -6.25 9.66 -20.38
C TRP A 717 -5.69 11.09 -20.53
N GLN A 718 -5.35 11.76 -19.41
CA GLN A 718 -4.82 13.13 -19.38
C GLN A 718 -3.59 13.35 -20.29
N PHE A 719 -2.77 12.32 -20.48
CA PHE A 719 -1.53 12.39 -21.27
C PHE A 719 -1.57 11.55 -22.57
N ASP A 720 -2.77 11.21 -23.08
CA ASP A 720 -3.05 10.34 -24.25
C ASP A 720 -2.22 9.03 -24.31
N MET A 721 -1.99 8.43 -23.14
CA MET A 721 -1.30 7.16 -23.02
C MET A 721 -2.24 5.99 -23.40
N ARG A 722 -1.63 4.91 -23.90
CA ARG A 722 -2.30 3.68 -24.37
C ARG A 722 -2.15 2.49 -23.42
N GLY A 723 -1.33 2.62 -22.37
CA GLY A 723 -1.16 1.57 -21.36
C GLY A 723 -0.70 2.09 -20.01
N VAL A 724 -0.91 1.25 -18.99
CA VAL A 724 -0.52 1.50 -17.60
C VAL A 724 0.11 0.27 -16.96
N GLY A 725 1.24 0.49 -16.29
CA GLY A 725 1.94 -0.52 -15.50
C GLY A 725 1.90 -0.22 -14.01
N VAL A 726 1.92 -1.26 -13.18
CA VAL A 726 2.22 -1.13 -11.74
C VAL A 726 3.22 -2.19 -11.31
N TRP A 727 4.21 -1.79 -10.51
CA TRP A 727 5.42 -2.57 -10.20
C TRP A 727 5.16 -4.03 -9.78
N SER A 728 4.08 -4.27 -9.04
CA SER A 728 3.65 -5.62 -8.68
C SER A 728 2.17 -5.64 -8.32
N SER A 729 1.48 -6.74 -8.63
CA SER A 729 0.28 -7.13 -7.88
C SER A 729 0.62 -8.03 -6.69
N MET A 730 1.78 -8.70 -6.66
CA MET A 730 2.17 -9.69 -5.63
C MET A 730 3.42 -9.30 -4.82
N ALA A 731 3.57 -9.79 -3.58
CA ALA A 731 4.61 -9.32 -2.66
C ALA A 731 6.03 -9.70 -3.06
N ALA A 732 6.89 -8.73 -3.35
CA ALA A 732 8.31 -8.98 -3.63
C ALA A 732 9.12 -9.18 -2.34
N ASN A 733 9.35 -10.45 -1.98
CA ASN A 733 10.35 -10.97 -1.03
C ASN A 733 9.93 -11.16 0.45
N VAL A 734 8.63 -11.23 0.78
CA VAL A 734 8.15 -11.57 2.13
C VAL A 734 7.43 -12.91 2.10
N PRO A 735 7.76 -13.92 2.93
CA PRO A 735 7.00 -15.16 3.00
C PRO A 735 5.64 -14.90 3.65
N GLY A 736 4.56 -14.83 2.87
CA GLY A 736 3.19 -14.55 3.33
C GLY A 736 2.97 -13.08 3.65
N ASN A 737 2.38 -12.34 2.73
CA ASN A 737 2.08 -10.91 2.89
C ASN A 737 0.74 -10.64 3.57
N TRP A 738 0.29 -11.54 4.44
CA TRP A 738 -0.71 -11.23 5.46
C TRP A 738 -0.06 -10.78 6.79
N ASP A 739 1.26 -10.94 6.93
CA ASP A 739 2.06 -10.67 8.13
C ASP A 739 3.12 -9.59 7.82
N ASP A 740 2.70 -8.33 7.78
CA ASP A 740 3.54 -7.17 7.42
C ASP A 740 4.78 -7.03 8.32
N PHE A 741 4.64 -7.45 9.58
CA PHE A 741 5.69 -7.41 10.60
C PHE A 741 6.89 -8.31 10.28
N ARG A 742 6.81 -9.17 9.24
CA ARG A 742 7.99 -9.84 8.67
C ARG A 742 8.98 -8.85 8.03
N GLY A 743 8.53 -7.63 7.77
CA GLY A 743 9.31 -6.53 7.23
C GLY A 743 9.52 -6.64 5.72
N GLY A 744 9.95 -5.52 5.15
CA GLY A 744 10.05 -5.33 3.70
C GLY A 744 9.03 -4.33 3.18
N PRO A 745 9.27 -3.73 2.01
CA PRO A 745 8.28 -2.89 1.34
C PRO A 745 7.17 -3.73 0.69
N ALA A 746 5.93 -3.57 1.15
CA ALA A 746 4.74 -4.06 0.46
C ALA A 746 4.43 -3.17 -0.76
N TRP A 747 4.39 -3.70 -1.98
CA TRP A 747 4.01 -3.00 -3.24
C TRP A 747 2.79 -3.59 -3.94
N GLU A 748 2.34 -4.74 -3.46
CA GLU A 748 1.24 -5.56 -3.97
C GLU A 748 -0.15 -4.92 -3.98
N MET A 749 -1.01 -5.51 -4.80
CA MET A 749 -2.46 -5.33 -4.83
C MET A 749 -3.23 -6.61 -4.44
N LEU A 750 -2.52 -7.71 -4.18
CA LEU A 750 -3.04 -9.03 -3.81
C LEU A 750 -2.41 -9.49 -2.50
N LEU A 751 -3.18 -10.22 -1.69
CA LEU A 751 -2.67 -10.98 -0.56
C LEU A 751 -2.56 -12.45 -0.94
N ALA A 752 -1.59 -13.17 -0.39
CA ALA A 752 -1.30 -14.54 -0.80
C ALA A 752 -0.84 -15.44 0.35
N THR A 753 -1.33 -16.68 0.33
CA THR A 753 -0.77 -17.83 1.04
C THR A 753 -0.10 -18.76 0.02
N PRO A 754 0.64 -19.80 0.45
CA PRO A 754 1.15 -20.81 -0.47
C PRO A 754 0.06 -21.54 -1.28
N GLU A 755 -1.18 -21.53 -0.81
CA GLU A 755 -2.35 -22.20 -1.39
C GLU A 755 -3.24 -21.29 -2.23
N ARG A 756 -3.40 -20.01 -1.87
CA ARG A 756 -4.42 -19.11 -2.43
C ARG A 756 -3.95 -17.67 -2.60
N VAL A 757 -4.66 -16.93 -3.45
CA VAL A 757 -4.60 -15.46 -3.51
C VAL A 757 -5.94 -14.82 -3.11
N THR A 758 -5.89 -13.59 -2.63
CA THR A 758 -7.07 -12.82 -2.19
C THR A 758 -7.00 -11.42 -2.81
N PRO A 759 -8.06 -10.97 -3.52
CA PRO A 759 -8.12 -9.63 -4.07
C PRO A 759 -8.17 -8.57 -2.96
N THR A 760 -7.85 -7.33 -3.34
CA THR A 760 -7.94 -6.19 -2.41
C THR A 760 -8.67 -5.03 -3.06
N LYS A 761 -9.08 -4.06 -2.24
CA LYS A 761 -9.59 -2.76 -2.71
C LYS A 761 -8.62 -2.04 -3.67
N LEU A 762 -7.31 -2.30 -3.60
CA LEU A 762 -6.31 -1.72 -4.50
C LEU A 762 -6.50 -2.26 -5.93
N LEU A 763 -6.65 -3.59 -6.06
CA LEU A 763 -6.90 -4.23 -7.35
C LEU A 763 -8.30 -3.88 -7.90
N ALA A 764 -9.31 -3.76 -7.02
CA ALA A 764 -10.62 -3.27 -7.44
C ALA A 764 -10.58 -1.84 -7.99
N ALA A 765 -9.83 -0.94 -7.33
CA ALA A 765 -9.65 0.42 -7.78
C ALA A 765 -8.88 0.51 -9.12
N TRP A 766 -7.88 -0.37 -9.31
CA TRP A 766 -7.18 -0.55 -10.59
C TRP A 766 -8.13 -0.95 -11.71
N ARG A 767 -8.96 -2.00 -11.51
CA ARG A 767 -10.01 -2.42 -12.46
C ARG A 767 -10.96 -1.29 -12.82
N ASP A 768 -11.48 -0.59 -11.82
CA ASP A 768 -12.43 0.51 -12.03
C ASP A 768 -11.77 1.67 -12.80
N GLY A 769 -10.46 1.90 -12.62
CA GLY A 769 -9.69 2.89 -13.39
C GLY A 769 -9.57 2.50 -14.87
N ILE A 770 -9.25 1.24 -15.16
CA ILE A 770 -9.22 0.70 -16.54
C ILE A 770 -10.58 0.90 -17.21
N ALA A 771 -11.66 0.60 -16.49
CA ALA A 771 -13.01 0.77 -17.01
C ALA A 771 -13.41 2.25 -17.18
N ASP A 772 -12.97 3.15 -16.29
CA ASP A 772 -13.23 4.58 -16.42
C ASP A 772 -12.57 5.19 -17.68
N TYR A 773 -11.39 4.69 -18.11
CA TYR A 773 -10.75 5.10 -19.38
C TYR A 773 -11.65 4.81 -20.60
N GLU A 774 -12.41 3.72 -20.57
CA GLU A 774 -13.32 3.37 -21.67
C GLU A 774 -14.50 4.35 -21.79
N TYR A 775 -14.95 4.98 -20.69
CA TYR A 775 -15.98 6.02 -20.76
C TYR A 775 -15.54 7.21 -21.61
N PHE A 776 -14.31 7.70 -21.39
CA PHE A 776 -13.73 8.76 -22.21
C PHE A 776 -13.59 8.33 -23.67
N ARG A 777 -13.17 7.09 -23.92
CA ARG A 777 -13.00 6.57 -25.28
C ARG A 777 -14.35 6.43 -26.02
N ILE A 778 -15.38 5.95 -25.34
CA ILE A 778 -16.76 5.85 -25.85
C ILE A 778 -17.33 7.25 -26.13
N LEU A 779 -17.13 8.21 -25.22
CA LEU A 779 -17.58 9.58 -25.41
C LEU A 779 -16.89 10.24 -26.62
N ARG A 780 -15.57 10.05 -26.79
CA ARG A 780 -14.82 10.53 -27.97
C ARG A 780 -15.33 9.94 -29.28
N ASP A 781 -15.64 8.65 -29.30
CA ASP A 781 -16.20 8.00 -30.49
C ASP A 781 -17.65 8.44 -30.77
N LEU A 782 -18.43 8.78 -29.74
CA LEU A 782 -19.77 9.39 -29.87
C LEU A 782 -19.70 10.83 -30.39
N VAL A 783 -18.74 11.65 -29.94
CA VAL A 783 -18.53 13.02 -30.47
C VAL A 783 -18.27 12.97 -31.97
N ARG A 784 -17.33 12.12 -32.43
CA ARG A 784 -17.04 11.92 -33.86
C ARG A 784 -18.25 11.50 -34.68
N ARG A 785 -19.09 10.61 -34.13
CA ARG A 785 -20.34 10.19 -34.78
C ARG A 785 -21.38 11.32 -34.81
N GLY A 786 -21.45 12.13 -33.75
CA GLY A 786 -22.33 13.30 -33.67
C GLY A 786 -21.92 14.42 -34.63
N GLU A 787 -20.63 14.62 -34.85
CA GLU A 787 -20.07 15.52 -35.88
C GLU A 787 -20.50 15.05 -37.29
N ALA A 788 -20.30 13.76 -37.60
CA ALA A 788 -20.74 13.17 -38.87
C ALA A 788 -22.27 13.26 -39.07
N ALA A 789 -23.04 13.13 -37.99
CA ALA A 789 -24.50 13.29 -37.97
C ALA A 789 -24.96 14.76 -37.91
N LYS A 790 -24.05 15.75 -37.87
CA LYS A 790 -24.35 17.19 -37.78
C LYS A 790 -25.25 17.56 -36.60
N LEU A 791 -25.01 16.97 -35.43
CA LEU A 791 -25.72 17.32 -34.20
C LEU A 791 -25.45 18.77 -33.76
N ARG A 792 -26.37 19.32 -32.95
CA ARG A 792 -26.26 20.68 -32.40
C ARG A 792 -24.94 20.89 -31.67
N GLU A 793 -24.24 21.94 -32.07
CA GLU A 793 -22.89 22.31 -31.63
C GLU A 793 -22.70 22.27 -30.11
N GLY A 794 -23.54 22.97 -29.34
CA GLY A 794 -23.45 23.01 -27.87
C GLY A 794 -23.57 21.67 -27.13
N ARG A 795 -24.06 20.58 -27.77
CA ARG A 795 -23.99 19.22 -27.18
C ARG A 795 -22.64 18.54 -27.44
N LEU A 796 -22.01 18.86 -28.57
CA LEU A 796 -20.69 18.36 -28.93
C LEU A 796 -19.60 19.13 -28.17
N GLU A 797 -19.75 20.45 -28.00
CA GLU A 797 -18.88 21.29 -27.17
C GLU A 797 -18.82 20.78 -25.73
N ALA A 798 -19.97 20.69 -25.04
CA ALA A 798 -20.03 20.20 -23.66
C ALA A 798 -19.45 18.77 -23.48
N ALA A 799 -19.45 17.95 -24.54
CA ALA A 799 -18.81 16.64 -24.54
C ALA A 799 -17.28 16.73 -24.77
N ARG A 800 -16.80 17.65 -25.60
CA ARG A 800 -15.36 17.95 -25.78
C ARG A 800 -14.76 18.50 -24.48
N ASP A 801 -15.43 19.44 -23.82
CA ASP A 801 -15.00 20.00 -22.51
C ASP A 801 -14.80 18.88 -21.47
N LEU A 802 -15.69 17.88 -21.44
CA LEU A 802 -15.55 16.71 -20.57
C LEU A 802 -14.38 15.80 -20.94
N LEU A 803 -14.00 15.72 -22.22
CA LEU A 803 -12.85 14.93 -22.67
C LEU A 803 -11.51 15.61 -22.30
N GLU A 804 -11.49 16.95 -22.22
CA GLU A 804 -10.30 17.75 -21.92
C GLU A 804 -10.11 18.00 -20.41
N ASP A 805 -11.07 18.64 -19.74
CA ASP A 805 -10.90 19.18 -18.39
C ASP A 805 -11.16 18.20 -17.26
N LEU A 806 -12.01 17.18 -17.50
CA LEU A 806 -12.57 16.38 -16.42
C LEU A 806 -11.51 15.54 -15.69
N ALA A 807 -10.56 14.96 -16.43
CA ALA A 807 -9.53 14.12 -15.83
C ALA A 807 -8.56 14.93 -14.94
N PRO A 808 -7.94 16.04 -15.41
CA PRO A 808 -7.18 16.94 -14.55
C PRO A 808 -7.96 17.43 -13.32
N ALA A 809 -9.24 17.79 -13.49
CA ALA A 809 -10.07 18.29 -12.40
C ALA A 809 -10.36 17.21 -11.33
N ALA A 810 -10.63 15.96 -11.74
CA ALA A 810 -10.84 14.86 -10.81
C ALA A 810 -9.54 14.47 -10.09
N ILE A 811 -8.42 14.40 -10.81
CA ILE A 811 -7.11 14.05 -10.25
C ILE A 811 -6.70 15.01 -9.13
N ARG A 812 -6.85 16.32 -9.35
CA ARG A 812 -6.49 17.37 -8.37
C ARG A 812 -7.24 17.30 -7.03
N ARG A 813 -8.38 16.60 -6.98
CA ARG A 813 -9.17 16.42 -5.74
C ARG A 813 -8.73 15.21 -4.91
N THR A 814 -7.87 14.34 -5.47
CA THR A 814 -7.44 13.09 -4.82
C THR A 814 -6.03 13.19 -4.24
N SER A 815 -5.76 12.41 -3.19
CA SER A 815 -4.40 12.26 -2.64
C SER A 815 -3.84 10.86 -2.95
N PRO A 816 -2.62 10.73 -3.51
CA PRO A 816 -2.00 9.41 -3.71
C PRO A 816 -1.55 8.76 -2.39
N ARG A 817 -1.49 9.51 -1.29
CA ARG A 817 -1.11 9.02 0.05
C ARG A 817 -2.33 8.87 0.95
N GLU A 818 -3.21 9.87 1.00
CA GLU A 818 -4.31 9.89 1.98
C GLU A 818 -5.54 9.13 1.43
N ARG A 819 -5.82 7.95 2.01
CA ARG A 819 -6.83 7.01 1.49
C ARG A 819 -8.25 7.59 1.37
N ASN A 820 -8.61 8.54 2.24
CA ASN A 820 -9.96 9.12 2.31
C ASN A 820 -10.13 10.47 1.58
N VAL A 821 -9.07 11.04 0.99
CA VAL A 821 -9.17 12.36 0.34
C VAL A 821 -9.62 12.25 -1.11
N GLY A 822 -10.80 12.81 -1.40
CA GLY A 822 -11.42 12.82 -2.72
C GLY A 822 -11.80 11.44 -3.23
N HIS A 823 -12.06 10.47 -2.34
CA HIS A 823 -12.26 9.07 -2.71
C HIS A 823 -13.43 8.83 -3.69
N ASP A 824 -14.39 9.76 -3.72
CA ASP A 824 -15.58 9.78 -4.57
C ASP A 824 -15.41 10.64 -5.84
N SER A 825 -14.31 11.39 -5.97
CA SER A 825 -14.13 12.37 -7.07
C SER A 825 -14.16 11.72 -8.46
N PHE A 826 -13.67 10.48 -8.59
CA PHE A 826 -13.77 9.74 -9.85
C PHE A 826 -15.18 9.20 -10.12
N ASP A 827 -15.99 8.97 -9.08
CA ASP A 827 -17.39 8.53 -9.23
C ASP A 827 -18.32 9.71 -9.57
N GLN A 828 -18.07 10.89 -8.98
CA GLN A 828 -18.71 12.14 -9.42
C GLN A 828 -18.35 12.47 -10.88
N ALA A 829 -17.08 12.29 -11.25
CA ALA A 829 -16.61 12.57 -12.60
C ALA A 829 -17.18 11.57 -13.64
N ARG A 830 -17.12 10.26 -13.38
CA ARG A 830 -17.66 9.25 -14.31
C ARG A 830 -19.15 9.43 -14.56
N LEU A 831 -19.92 9.86 -13.56
CA LEU A 831 -21.35 10.13 -13.72
C LEU A 831 -21.61 11.22 -14.78
N ARG A 832 -20.77 12.27 -14.85
CA ARG A 832 -20.85 13.29 -15.90
C ARG A 832 -20.58 12.71 -17.29
N LEU A 833 -19.61 11.79 -17.42
CA LEU A 833 -19.35 11.08 -18.68
C LEU A 833 -20.53 10.21 -19.09
N LEU A 834 -21.10 9.43 -18.17
CA LEU A 834 -22.24 8.54 -18.43
C LEU A 834 -23.49 9.32 -18.87
N ILE A 835 -23.77 10.46 -18.23
CA ILE A 835 -24.86 11.37 -18.65
C ILE A 835 -24.63 11.93 -20.07
N ALA A 836 -23.39 12.29 -20.41
CA ALA A 836 -23.06 12.75 -21.76
C ALA A 836 -23.15 11.63 -22.81
N ILE A 837 -22.74 10.40 -22.45
CA ILE A 837 -22.85 9.20 -23.30
C ILE A 837 -24.32 8.87 -23.61
N ASP A 838 -25.20 8.89 -22.59
CA ASP A 838 -26.65 8.75 -22.78
C ASP A 838 -27.18 9.85 -23.71
N GLY A 839 -26.89 11.12 -23.39
CA GLY A 839 -27.41 12.28 -24.10
C GLY A 839 -26.99 12.36 -25.57
N LEU A 840 -25.77 11.93 -25.91
CA LEU A 840 -25.33 11.81 -27.31
C LEU A 840 -25.89 10.56 -27.99
N THR A 841 -25.97 9.42 -27.29
CA THR A 841 -26.56 8.20 -27.89
C THR A 841 -28.02 8.41 -28.27
N ASP A 842 -28.81 9.02 -27.38
CA ASP A 842 -30.21 9.38 -27.62
C ASP A 842 -30.40 10.51 -28.64
N ALA A 843 -29.35 11.26 -28.96
CA ALA A 843 -29.35 12.28 -30.00
C ALA A 843 -28.96 11.74 -31.38
N ILE A 844 -28.06 10.76 -31.45
CA ILE A 844 -27.64 10.09 -32.69
C ILE A 844 -28.69 9.06 -33.16
N GLY A 845 -29.46 8.49 -32.24
CA GLY A 845 -30.54 7.54 -32.53
C GLY A 845 -31.89 8.16 -32.95
N ARG A 846 -31.97 9.49 -33.09
CA ARG A 846 -33.15 10.24 -33.54
C ARG A 846 -32.86 10.92 -34.88
#